data_AF-A0A521WPL0-F1
#
_entry.id   AF-A0A521WPL0-F1
#
_cell.length_a   1.000
_cell.length_b   1.000
_cell.length_c   1.000
_cell.angle_alpha   90.00
_cell.angle_beta   90.00
_cell.angle_gamma   90.00
#
_symmetry.space_group_name_H-M   'P 1'
#
loop_
_entity.id
_entity.type
_entity.pdbx_description
1 polymer ?
#
loop_
_entity_poly.entity_id
_entity_poly.type
_entity_poly.pdbx_seq_one_letter_code
_entity_poly.pdbx_strand_id
1 'polypeptide(L)'
;MNGLFSLFSKRAETPVETRDYGKIYFALSALLFLGTMWAVLDEVTTRRPWKEYQDEYLRLSEQKWNERLQQAIANLDSTALKELQDSLQQAQGKLSSPEYKTAASQIAIIDEELLDANRDYTFAKSRADEAYYFWKKSVHEGHEDPGAKKKYDDEVTLMAKHNARVNELETKRNEHDALVKQYNQAVKDIQTKIKPLRAEIENALMKIERVHASTIQIKQVMSNNFDRTNFATPKARIDRCQTCHLGWNDENMDSVAQPFTSHPLPELLKLHNPETFGCTPCHRGQGTALTAGLAHGDEDHYWEWPLLKGKEVYASCNSCHSNELYVKNGDRFNKAKQMLFESGCFGCHEIKGYLDIPKIGPEINRLSAKTNDEWLFRWVRNPKDYNQHTRMPNFRFNDEQAEAITAYLTNLSKENTYPVQKGISSGGNSERGKQLVETVGCKGCHTIGEDTRVRDARGFSYDLAPELSRAGSKLDPDWAFQWIKNPRQYRADARMPSLRLTDQEAKDIVAYLMTLKDDRTFEQKTLSLDNPETIKKGDKLIREFGCAGCHSIRGMEKEGKVSVALSNFGLKRVDELDFGDTKVPHTWDDWVFNKIKDARIYTTDRIISKMPVFAFADSEIVTLRTLLRGFTKEQPEPNYQHAFDKNMQAIEAGRKLTGYYNCINCHQIEEIGGTIKASLEDEGYAPPLLRPEGAKVQEPWLHEFLNSPSTIRPWLNIRMPSFAMNDSEITIVSKYFLAMHKKELELRNYKNFVQNPELANGGKKLFEDFQCLSCHTTGTIPEGKSPSELAPNLLLAKNRLKPEWIVEWLKNPEAIQPGTRMPGYFPDMEAPDPEMFGGDALKQMQALRDHVMTLQGGK
;
A
#
# COMPACT_ATOMS: atom_id res chain seq x y z
N MET A 1 -2.60 -63.88 46.75
CA MET A 1 -3.15 -62.61 47.29
C MET A 1 -3.01 -62.53 48.82
N ASN A 2 -1.84 -62.85 49.41
CA ASN A 2 -1.64 -62.90 50.88
C ASN A 2 -0.66 -61.83 51.40
N GLY A 3 -0.64 -60.63 50.81
CA GLY A 3 0.35 -59.59 51.14
C GLY A 3 -0.17 -58.37 51.89
N LEU A 4 -1.34 -57.83 51.50
CA LEU A 4 -1.87 -56.58 52.10
C LEU A 4 -3.12 -56.77 52.97
N PHE A 5 -3.92 -57.80 52.75
CA PHE A 5 -5.19 -57.99 53.48
C PHE A 5 -5.05 -58.70 54.84
N SER A 6 -3.91 -59.34 55.14
CA SER A 6 -3.67 -59.99 56.44
C SER A 6 -3.51 -58.99 57.60
N LEU A 7 -3.17 -57.73 57.30
CA LEU A 7 -3.14 -56.62 58.25
C LEU A 7 -4.53 -56.22 58.74
N PHE A 8 -5.57 -56.49 57.94
CA PHE A 8 -6.95 -56.15 58.28
C PHE A 8 -7.69 -57.27 59.01
N SER A 9 -7.30 -58.55 58.82
CA SER A 9 -7.95 -59.68 59.50
C SER A 9 -7.64 -59.78 60.99
N LYS A 10 -6.38 -59.55 61.42
CA LYS A 10 -5.98 -59.47 62.84
C LYS A 10 -6.56 -58.25 63.59
N ARG A 11 -7.14 -57.31 62.86
CA ARG A 11 -7.58 -56.01 63.38
C ARG A 11 -9.01 -56.02 63.89
N ALA A 12 -9.84 -56.94 63.41
CA ALA A 12 -11.22 -57.11 63.88
C ALA A 12 -11.27 -57.59 65.34
N GLU A 13 -10.26 -58.32 65.80
CA GLU A 13 -10.16 -58.93 67.13
C GLU A 13 -9.50 -58.02 68.20
N THR A 14 -8.93 -56.88 67.80
CA THR A 14 -8.27 -55.94 68.74
C THR A 14 -9.27 -54.89 69.25
N PRO A 15 -9.40 -54.66 70.57
CA PRO A 15 -10.29 -53.64 71.16
C PRO A 15 -10.02 -52.24 70.60
N VAL A 16 -11.08 -51.46 70.33
CA VAL A 16 -10.99 -50.18 69.59
C VAL A 16 -10.03 -49.20 70.28
N GLU A 17 -10.07 -49.17 71.61
CA GLU A 17 -9.25 -48.35 72.51
C GLU A 17 -7.74 -48.67 72.48
N THR A 18 -7.32 -49.79 71.90
CA THR A 18 -5.90 -50.20 71.81
C THR A 18 -5.33 -50.19 70.38
N ARG A 19 -6.14 -49.78 69.40
CA ARG A 19 -5.73 -49.74 67.99
C ARG A 19 -4.82 -48.54 67.72
N ASP A 20 -3.58 -48.80 67.36
CA ASP A 20 -2.64 -47.78 66.87
C ASP A 20 -2.87 -47.50 65.37
N TYR A 21 -3.37 -46.31 65.07
CA TYR A 21 -3.55 -45.82 63.69
C TYR A 21 -2.36 -45.01 63.19
N GLY A 22 -1.34 -44.76 64.01
CA GLY A 22 -0.20 -43.89 63.71
C GLY A 22 0.53 -44.31 62.44
N LYS A 23 0.75 -45.60 62.21
CA LYS A 23 1.39 -46.11 60.98
C LYS A 23 0.55 -45.91 59.72
N ILE A 24 -0.78 -46.01 59.84
CA ILE A 24 -1.71 -45.80 58.71
C ILE A 24 -1.84 -44.32 58.41
N TYR A 25 -2.01 -43.48 59.43
CA TYR A 25 -2.01 -42.02 59.25
C TYR A 25 -0.68 -41.52 58.71
N PHE A 26 0.46 -42.08 59.16
CA PHE A 26 1.77 -41.77 58.61
C PHE A 26 1.87 -42.16 57.13
N ALA A 27 1.46 -43.37 56.76
CA ALA A 27 1.47 -43.81 55.36
C ALA A 27 0.55 -42.95 54.47
N LEU A 28 -0.67 -42.66 54.92
CA LEU A 28 -1.62 -41.80 54.20
C LEU A 28 -1.13 -40.35 54.11
N SER A 29 -0.53 -39.81 55.17
CA SER A 29 0.05 -38.46 55.17
C SER A 29 1.28 -38.39 54.25
N ALA A 30 2.11 -39.43 54.22
CA ALA A 30 3.24 -39.53 53.32
C ALA A 30 2.79 -39.62 51.85
N LEU A 31 1.75 -40.39 51.54
CA LEU A 31 1.16 -40.44 50.20
C LEU A 31 0.55 -39.11 49.78
N LEU A 32 -0.17 -38.43 50.68
CA LEU A 32 -0.71 -37.10 50.44
C LEU A 32 0.41 -36.07 50.20
N PHE A 33 1.47 -36.11 51.01
CA PHE A 33 2.63 -35.23 50.86
C PHE A 33 3.35 -35.48 49.53
N LEU A 34 3.63 -36.73 49.18
CA LEU A 34 4.25 -37.08 47.90
C LEU A 34 3.37 -36.70 46.71
N GLY A 35 2.06 -36.94 46.80
CA GLY A 35 1.10 -36.52 45.77
C GLY A 35 1.03 -35.01 45.62
N THR A 36 1.06 -34.27 46.73
CA THR A 36 1.08 -32.80 46.72
C THR A 36 2.39 -32.28 46.15
N MET A 37 3.53 -32.85 46.54
CA MET A 37 4.83 -32.45 46.02
C MET A 37 4.96 -32.75 44.53
N TRP A 38 4.45 -33.90 44.08
CA TRP A 38 4.35 -34.21 42.66
C TRP A 38 3.44 -33.23 41.92
N ALA A 39 2.26 -32.89 42.46
CA ALA A 39 1.35 -31.93 41.84
C ALA A 39 1.96 -30.52 41.74
N VAL A 40 2.71 -30.09 42.76
CA VAL A 40 3.44 -28.81 42.73
C VAL A 40 4.57 -28.86 41.70
N LEU A 41 5.33 -29.96 41.64
CA LEU A 41 6.38 -30.15 40.63
C LEU A 41 5.79 -30.11 39.22
N ASP A 42 4.72 -30.88 38.95
CA ASP A 42 4.00 -30.87 37.67
C ASP A 42 3.49 -29.47 37.31
N GLU A 43 2.81 -28.79 38.23
CA GLU A 43 2.29 -27.43 38.02
C GLU A 43 3.41 -26.41 37.73
N VAL A 44 4.60 -26.57 38.31
CA VAL A 44 5.70 -25.63 38.14
C VAL A 44 6.54 -25.92 36.90
N THR A 45 6.78 -27.20 36.57
CA THR A 45 7.72 -27.59 35.50
C THR A 45 7.03 -27.94 34.19
N THR A 46 5.92 -28.69 34.20
CA THR A 46 5.30 -29.19 32.97
C THR A 46 4.20 -28.25 32.47
N ARG A 47 3.47 -27.61 33.40
CA ARG A 47 2.32 -26.75 33.06
C ARG A 47 2.66 -25.29 32.84
N ARG A 48 3.92 -24.88 33.04
CA ARG A 48 4.37 -23.47 32.90
C ARG A 48 5.59 -23.25 31.98
N PRO A 49 5.67 -23.91 30.80
CA PRO A 49 6.86 -23.87 29.95
C PRO A 49 7.19 -22.47 29.42
N TRP A 50 6.21 -21.57 29.29
CA TRP A 50 6.44 -20.19 28.85
C TRP A 50 7.42 -19.41 29.73
N LYS A 51 7.60 -19.79 31.00
CA LYS A 51 8.54 -19.12 31.91
C LYS A 51 9.98 -19.28 31.44
N GLU A 52 10.33 -20.45 30.90
CA GLU A 52 11.67 -20.73 30.37
C GLU A 52 11.97 -19.84 29.17
N TYR A 53 10.99 -19.62 28.28
CA TYR A 53 11.13 -18.67 27.17
C TYR A 53 11.36 -17.24 27.65
N GLN A 54 10.69 -16.79 28.72
CA GLN A 54 10.92 -15.44 29.23
C GLN A 54 12.27 -15.29 29.90
N ASP A 55 12.69 -16.29 30.67
CA ASP A 55 14.02 -16.32 31.30
C ASP A 55 15.13 -16.29 30.25
N GLU A 56 15.00 -17.12 29.21
CA GLU A 56 15.95 -17.15 28.10
C GLU A 56 15.98 -15.82 27.33
N TYR A 57 14.81 -15.23 27.05
CA TYR A 57 14.73 -13.92 26.43
C TYR A 57 15.43 -12.84 27.27
N LEU A 58 15.17 -12.79 28.58
CA LEU A 58 15.77 -11.79 29.47
C LEU A 58 17.29 -11.93 29.51
N ARG A 59 17.80 -13.16 29.59
CA ARG A 59 19.24 -13.46 29.53
C ARG A 59 19.86 -13.01 28.20
N LEU A 60 19.22 -13.33 27.07
CA LEU A 60 19.68 -12.91 25.74
C LEU A 60 19.62 -11.39 25.57
N SER A 61 18.58 -10.75 26.09
CA SER A 61 18.40 -9.30 26.05
C SER A 61 19.48 -8.59 26.82
N GLU A 62 19.74 -9.03 28.06
CA GLU A 62 20.85 -8.52 28.85
C GLU A 62 22.19 -8.67 28.11
N GLN A 63 22.46 -9.85 27.53
CA GLN A 63 23.69 -10.07 26.76
C GLN A 63 23.80 -9.08 25.58
N LYS A 64 22.75 -8.96 24.78
CA LYS A 64 22.73 -8.09 23.59
C LYS A 64 22.85 -6.61 23.93
N TRP A 65 22.20 -6.16 25.00
CA TRP A 65 22.32 -4.77 25.45
C TRP A 65 23.68 -4.49 26.08
N ASN A 66 24.30 -5.46 26.76
CA ASN A 66 25.69 -5.35 27.20
C ASN A 66 26.66 -5.28 26.02
N GLU A 67 26.50 -6.10 24.98
CA GLU A 67 27.30 -6.02 23.75
C GLU A 67 27.19 -4.62 23.12
N ARG A 68 25.98 -4.09 23.00
CA ARG A 68 25.73 -2.74 22.45
C ARG A 68 26.29 -1.63 23.33
N LEU A 69 26.22 -1.78 24.65
CA LEU A 69 26.85 -0.86 25.61
C LEU A 69 28.37 -0.83 25.41
N GLN A 70 29.03 -1.99 25.26
CA GLN A 70 30.47 -2.04 25.01
C GLN A 70 30.85 -1.39 23.68
N GLN A 71 30.05 -1.60 22.63
CA GLN A 71 30.25 -0.94 21.34
C GLN A 71 30.07 0.59 21.46
N ALA A 72 29.04 1.05 22.15
CA ALA A 72 28.79 2.47 22.38
C ALA A 72 29.92 3.13 23.19
N ILE A 73 30.47 2.43 24.19
CA ILE A 73 31.65 2.88 24.95
C ILE A 73 32.89 2.93 24.06
N ALA A 74 33.12 1.93 23.21
CA ALA A 74 34.26 1.90 22.30
C ALA A 74 34.20 3.00 21.22
N ASN A 75 33.00 3.34 20.76
CA ASN A 75 32.75 4.39 19.76
C ASN A 75 32.65 5.80 20.36
N LEU A 76 32.73 5.92 21.70
CA LEU A 76 32.64 7.21 22.36
C LEU A 76 33.89 8.05 22.05
N ASP A 77 33.68 9.23 21.48
CA ASP A 77 34.74 10.24 21.37
C ASP A 77 35.05 10.82 22.77
N SER A 78 35.91 10.10 23.48
CA SER A 78 36.35 10.47 24.83
C SER A 78 37.09 11.81 24.87
N THR A 79 37.70 12.24 23.77
CA THR A 79 38.40 13.52 23.67
C THR A 79 37.40 14.66 23.55
N ALA A 80 36.49 14.58 22.56
CA ALA A 80 35.45 15.59 22.38
C ALA A 80 34.52 15.68 23.60
N LEU A 81 34.17 14.54 24.22
CA LEU A 81 33.38 14.53 25.43
C LEU A 81 34.10 15.24 26.58
N LYS A 82 35.40 14.97 26.79
CA LYS A 82 36.20 15.61 27.84
C LYS A 82 36.31 17.12 27.61
N GLU A 83 36.59 17.55 26.39
CA GLU A 83 36.64 18.97 26.03
C GLU A 83 35.32 19.70 26.30
N LEU A 84 34.19 19.07 25.96
CA LEU A 84 32.86 19.62 26.24
C LEU A 84 32.55 19.61 27.74
N GLN A 85 32.99 18.61 28.50
CA GLN A 85 32.85 18.58 29.97
C GLN A 85 33.68 19.67 30.65
N ASP A 86 34.92 19.89 30.21
CA ASP A 86 35.78 20.96 30.70
C ASP A 86 35.17 22.33 30.37
N SER A 87 34.65 22.48 29.15
CA SER A 87 33.92 23.68 28.72
C SER A 87 32.64 23.91 29.54
N LEU A 88 31.91 22.84 29.87
CA LEU A 88 30.71 22.90 30.72
C LEU A 88 31.08 23.35 32.13
N GLN A 89 32.15 22.79 32.71
CA GLN A 89 32.64 23.19 34.02
C GLN A 89 33.06 24.67 34.04
N GLN A 90 33.73 25.14 32.99
CA GLN A 90 34.10 26.54 32.85
C GLN A 90 32.86 27.45 32.73
N ALA A 91 31.87 27.06 31.93
CA ALA A 91 30.62 27.81 31.78
C ALA A 91 29.79 27.84 33.07
N GLN A 92 29.72 26.72 33.80
CA GLN A 92 29.09 26.65 35.12
C GLN A 92 29.84 27.50 36.16
N GLY A 93 31.18 27.52 36.11
CA GLY A 93 31.99 28.40 36.95
C GLY A 93 31.68 29.89 36.71
N LYS A 94 31.37 30.27 35.46
CA LYS A 94 30.94 31.64 35.12
C LYS A 94 29.58 32.03 35.72
N LEU A 95 28.70 31.07 36.04
CA LEU A 95 27.47 31.36 36.82
C LEU A 95 27.76 31.76 38.27
N SER A 96 29.01 31.61 38.73
CA SER A 96 29.46 32.11 40.02
C SER A 96 30.25 33.42 39.93
N SER A 97 30.40 34.00 38.72
CA SER A 97 31.16 35.25 38.55
C SER A 97 30.49 36.41 39.30
N PRO A 98 31.28 37.41 39.74
CA PRO A 98 30.73 38.63 40.32
C PRO A 98 29.72 39.32 39.39
N GLU A 99 29.95 39.30 38.07
CA GLU A 99 29.03 39.91 37.11
C GLU A 99 27.67 39.20 37.07
N TYR A 100 27.66 37.86 36.98
CA TYR A 100 26.42 37.08 36.99
C TYR A 100 25.64 37.25 38.29
N LYS A 101 26.33 37.13 39.44
CA LYS A 101 25.69 37.27 40.76
C LYS A 101 25.11 38.68 40.96
N THR A 102 25.83 39.70 40.49
CA THR A 102 25.34 41.08 40.56
C THR A 102 24.11 41.25 39.68
N ALA A 103 24.14 40.80 38.42
CA ALA A 103 22.99 40.91 37.52
C ALA A 103 21.77 40.12 38.04
N ALA A 104 21.97 38.89 38.53
CA ALA A 104 20.90 38.09 39.13
C ALA A 104 20.30 38.74 40.39
N SER A 105 21.15 39.34 41.24
CA SER A 105 20.69 40.09 42.41
C SER A 105 19.95 41.37 42.02
N GLN A 106 20.41 42.08 40.99
CA GLN A 106 19.74 43.28 40.49
C GLN A 106 18.38 42.95 39.89
N ILE A 107 18.22 41.82 39.19
CA ILE A 107 16.91 41.35 38.74
C ILE A 107 15.97 41.15 39.92
N ALA A 108 16.43 40.50 41.00
CA ALA A 108 15.58 40.28 42.18
C ALA A 108 15.15 41.60 42.85
N ILE A 109 16.05 42.58 42.95
CA ILE A 109 15.75 43.91 43.48
C ILE A 109 14.76 44.66 42.57
N ILE A 110 15.01 44.65 41.27
CA ILE A 110 14.14 45.32 40.28
C ILE A 110 12.77 44.64 40.21
N ASP A 111 12.69 43.32 40.39
CA ASP A 111 11.42 42.59 40.45
C ASP A 111 10.56 43.02 41.66
N GLU A 112 11.17 43.26 42.82
CA GLU A 112 10.49 43.85 43.97
C GLU A 112 10.02 45.28 43.68
N GLU A 113 10.87 46.12 43.07
CA GLU A 113 10.49 47.49 42.68
C GLU A 113 9.38 47.50 41.61
N LEU A 114 9.41 46.56 40.67
CA LEU A 114 8.38 46.37 39.64
C LEU A 114 7.06 45.95 40.28
N LEU A 115 7.09 45.09 41.28
CA LEU A 115 5.89 44.67 42.01
C LEU A 115 5.22 45.88 42.67
N ASP A 116 6.01 46.72 43.36
CA ASP A 116 5.51 47.95 43.99
C ASP A 116 5.02 48.97 42.96
N ALA A 117 5.78 49.22 41.89
CA ALA A 117 5.40 50.16 40.83
C ALA A 117 4.12 49.72 40.09
N ASN A 118 3.97 48.42 39.82
CA ASN A 118 2.76 47.87 39.22
C ASN A 118 1.56 47.94 40.17
N ARG A 119 1.77 47.72 41.47
CA ARG A 119 0.73 47.89 42.49
C ARG A 119 0.24 49.34 42.51
N ASP A 120 1.15 50.31 42.52
CA ASP A 120 0.81 51.73 42.53
C ASP A 120 0.08 52.17 41.26
N TYR A 121 0.53 51.70 40.09
CA TYR A 121 -0.18 51.88 38.82
C TYR A 121 -1.60 51.29 38.88
N THR A 122 -1.75 50.08 39.40
CA THR A 122 -3.04 49.39 39.50
C THR A 122 -3.99 50.12 40.45
N PHE A 123 -3.49 50.64 41.58
CA PHE A 123 -4.30 51.44 42.50
C PHE A 123 -4.71 52.78 41.89
N ALA A 124 -3.79 53.48 41.21
CA ALA A 124 -4.12 54.72 40.49
C ALA A 124 -5.17 54.46 39.40
N LYS A 125 -5.05 53.35 38.67
CA LYS A 125 -6.04 52.90 37.69
C LYS A 125 -7.41 52.65 38.31
N SER A 126 -7.47 51.90 39.41
CA SER A 126 -8.73 51.62 40.09
C SER A 126 -9.41 52.89 40.60
N ARG A 127 -8.64 53.86 41.11
CA ARG A 127 -9.18 55.16 41.56
C ARG A 127 -9.59 56.05 40.39
N ALA A 128 -8.87 56.00 39.27
CA ALA A 128 -9.28 56.67 38.03
C ALA A 128 -10.60 56.09 37.49
N ASP A 129 -10.74 54.76 37.44
CA ASP A 129 -11.98 54.09 37.00
C ASP A 129 -13.17 54.45 37.90
N GLU A 130 -12.96 54.48 39.23
CA GLU A 130 -13.95 54.96 40.20
C GLU A 130 -14.37 56.41 39.91
N ALA A 131 -13.39 57.32 39.81
CA ALA A 131 -13.64 58.74 39.55
C ALA A 131 -14.33 58.96 38.20
N TYR A 132 -13.94 58.20 37.16
CA TYR A 132 -14.57 58.21 35.85
C TYR A 132 -16.04 57.77 35.92
N TYR A 133 -16.34 56.70 36.67
CA TYR A 133 -17.72 56.25 36.86
C TYR A 133 -18.58 57.35 37.48
N PHE A 134 -18.14 57.96 38.58
CA PHE A 134 -18.90 59.03 39.25
C PHE A 134 -19.05 60.28 38.36
N TRP A 135 -17.99 60.69 37.66
CA TRP A 135 -18.05 61.79 36.70
C TRP A 135 -19.07 61.49 35.58
N LYS A 136 -18.99 60.34 34.92
CA LYS A 136 -19.92 59.98 33.83
C LYS A 136 -21.35 59.79 34.31
N LYS A 137 -21.54 59.27 35.52
CA LYS A 137 -22.86 59.19 36.16
C LYS A 137 -23.47 60.58 36.35
N SER A 138 -22.71 61.54 36.89
CA SER A 138 -23.19 62.93 37.05
C SER A 138 -23.63 63.53 35.70
N VAL A 139 -22.81 63.36 34.66
CA VAL A 139 -23.12 63.83 33.31
C VAL A 139 -24.44 63.22 32.77
N HIS A 140 -24.72 61.95 33.05
CA HIS A 140 -25.99 61.31 32.67
C HIS A 140 -27.19 61.80 33.49
N GLU A 141 -26.97 62.17 34.76
CA GLU A 141 -28.00 62.75 35.65
C GLU A 141 -28.28 64.23 35.35
N GLY A 142 -27.63 64.81 34.34
CA GLY A 142 -27.91 66.15 33.82
C GLY A 142 -27.06 67.27 34.44
N HIS A 143 -26.06 66.95 35.26
CA HIS A 143 -25.12 67.92 35.82
C HIS A 143 -23.68 67.35 35.85
N GLU A 144 -22.69 68.09 35.35
CA GLU A 144 -21.30 67.60 35.39
C GLU A 144 -20.67 67.92 36.77
N ASP A 145 -20.19 66.90 37.49
CA ASP A 145 -19.39 67.07 38.71
C ASP A 145 -17.93 67.41 38.36
N PRO A 146 -17.48 68.66 38.52
CA PRO A 146 -16.13 69.07 38.18
C PRO A 146 -15.08 68.46 39.13
N GLY A 147 -15.48 68.09 40.36
CA GLY A 147 -14.61 67.47 41.35
C GLY A 147 -14.27 66.03 40.96
N ALA A 148 -15.25 65.25 40.52
CA ALA A 148 -15.04 63.90 40.01
C ALA A 148 -14.18 63.88 38.74
N LYS A 149 -14.41 64.83 37.81
CA LYS A 149 -13.58 64.99 36.61
C LYS A 149 -12.13 65.34 36.94
N LYS A 150 -11.91 66.29 37.84
CA LYS A 150 -10.57 66.66 38.28
C LYS A 150 -9.85 65.48 38.95
N LYS A 151 -10.55 64.72 39.81
CA LYS A 151 -10.01 63.51 40.43
C LYS A 151 -9.62 62.46 39.38
N TYR A 152 -10.42 62.29 38.33
CA TYR A 152 -10.08 61.42 37.20
C TYR A 152 -8.80 61.90 36.48
N ASP A 153 -8.72 63.18 36.10
CA ASP A 153 -7.56 63.74 35.40
C ASP A 153 -6.26 63.65 36.26
N ASP A 154 -6.38 63.89 37.57
CA ASP A 154 -5.28 63.77 38.54
C ASP A 154 -4.78 62.32 38.66
N GLU A 155 -5.68 61.33 38.77
CA GLU A 155 -5.32 59.91 38.83
C GLU A 155 -4.80 59.38 37.49
N VAL A 156 -5.31 59.85 36.34
CA VAL A 156 -4.76 59.52 35.01
C VAL A 156 -3.34 60.05 34.85
N THR A 157 -3.05 61.25 35.36
CA THR A 157 -1.69 61.81 35.39
C THR A 157 -0.78 60.95 36.28
N LEU A 158 -1.29 60.50 37.44
CA LEU A 158 -0.56 59.63 38.36
C LEU A 158 -0.30 58.24 37.74
N MET A 159 -1.29 57.67 37.03
CA MET A 159 -1.13 56.45 36.25
C MET A 159 -0.03 56.59 35.20
N ALA A 160 -0.01 57.68 34.43
CA ALA A 160 1.03 57.91 33.42
C ALA A 160 2.44 57.96 34.05
N LYS A 161 2.57 58.58 35.23
CA LYS A 161 3.81 58.60 36.01
C LYS A 161 4.23 57.21 36.48
N HIS A 162 3.32 56.43 37.06
CA HIS A 162 3.63 55.06 37.51
C HIS A 162 3.96 54.13 36.33
N ASN A 163 3.24 54.27 35.21
CA ASN A 163 3.51 53.51 33.99
C ASN A 163 4.88 53.84 33.39
N ALA A 164 5.30 55.10 33.42
CA ALA A 164 6.65 55.48 33.00
C ALA A 164 7.74 54.83 33.89
N ARG A 165 7.49 54.72 35.21
CA ARG A 165 8.38 54.01 36.14
C ARG A 165 8.41 52.51 35.88
N VAL A 166 7.28 51.88 35.60
CA VAL A 166 7.22 50.46 35.20
C VAL A 166 8.05 50.22 33.94
N ASN A 167 7.85 51.00 32.88
CA ASN A 167 8.62 50.87 31.63
C ASN A 167 10.13 51.07 31.84
N GLU A 168 10.53 52.02 32.70
CA GLU A 168 11.94 52.25 33.05
C GLU A 168 12.55 51.01 33.75
N LEU A 169 11.84 50.45 34.73
CA LEU A 169 12.28 49.27 35.47
C LEU A 169 12.29 48.01 34.60
N GLU A 170 11.31 47.83 33.72
CA GLU A 170 11.29 46.73 32.75
C GLU A 170 12.48 46.80 31.80
N THR A 171 12.85 47.99 31.34
CA THR A 171 14.04 48.19 30.49
C THR A 171 15.32 47.75 31.22
N LYS A 172 15.50 48.22 32.46
CA LYS A 172 16.66 47.84 33.31
C LYS A 172 16.68 46.34 33.63
N ARG A 173 15.52 45.75 33.91
CA ARG A 173 15.37 44.31 34.12
C ARG A 173 15.80 43.54 32.88
N ASN A 174 15.36 43.96 31.70
CA ASN A 174 15.67 43.30 30.44
C ASN A 174 17.17 43.33 30.10
N GLU A 175 17.89 44.39 30.46
CA GLU A 175 19.35 44.47 30.31
C GLU A 175 20.06 43.42 31.16
N HIS A 176 19.69 43.28 32.43
CA HIS A 176 20.26 42.26 33.33
C HIS A 176 19.80 40.83 32.94
N ASP A 177 18.54 40.67 32.53
CA ASP A 177 17.97 39.40 32.09
C ASP A 177 18.63 38.88 30.81
N ALA A 178 18.95 39.76 29.85
CA ALA A 178 19.72 39.41 28.66
C ALA A 178 21.08 38.82 29.03
N LEU A 179 21.77 39.42 30.00
CA LEU A 179 23.06 38.94 30.50
C LEU A 179 22.90 37.57 31.18
N VAL A 180 21.95 37.42 32.11
CA VAL A 180 21.68 36.14 32.79
C VAL A 180 21.30 35.04 31.80
N LYS A 181 20.47 35.35 30.80
CA LYS A 181 20.10 34.44 29.71
C LYS A 181 21.32 34.02 28.89
N GLN A 182 22.23 34.93 28.58
CA GLN A 182 23.46 34.61 27.84
C GLN A 182 24.30 33.53 28.54
N TYR A 183 24.54 33.68 29.86
CA TYR A 183 25.31 32.69 30.61
C TYR A 183 24.59 31.35 30.72
N ASN A 184 23.27 31.35 30.97
CA ASN A 184 22.47 30.13 31.04
C ASN A 184 22.37 29.43 29.67
N GLN A 185 22.27 30.19 28.58
CA GLN A 185 22.24 29.67 27.22
C GLN A 185 23.57 29.00 26.86
N ALA A 186 24.70 29.59 27.24
CA ALA A 186 26.01 28.99 27.03
C ALA A 186 26.14 27.60 27.71
N VAL A 187 25.60 27.45 28.92
CA VAL A 187 25.53 26.14 29.60
C VAL A 187 24.63 25.16 28.84
N LYS A 188 23.45 25.62 28.43
CA LYS A 188 22.47 24.81 27.69
C LYS A 188 22.98 24.34 26.33
N ASP A 189 23.71 25.19 25.61
CA ASP A 189 24.29 24.86 24.31
C ASP A 189 25.33 23.75 24.43
N ILE A 190 26.19 23.81 25.46
CA ILE A 190 27.19 22.78 25.73
C ILE A 190 26.50 21.47 26.15
N GLN A 191 25.50 21.52 27.02
CA GLN A 191 24.71 20.35 27.40
C GLN A 191 24.02 19.68 26.20
N THR A 192 23.50 20.48 25.28
CA THR A 192 22.85 20.00 24.04
C THR A 192 23.84 19.26 23.15
N LYS A 193 25.11 19.67 23.13
CA LYS A 193 26.20 18.98 22.41
C LYS A 193 26.68 17.70 23.09
N ILE A 194 26.65 17.64 24.43
CA ILE A 194 27.04 16.44 25.20
C ILE A 194 26.01 15.32 25.06
N LYS A 195 24.72 15.65 25.08
CA LYS A 195 23.61 14.68 25.04
C LYS A 195 23.74 13.63 23.94
N PRO A 196 23.96 13.97 22.65
CA PRO A 196 24.08 12.96 21.59
C PRO A 196 25.31 12.04 21.76
N LEU A 197 26.41 12.53 22.35
CA LEU A 197 27.61 11.73 22.57
C LEU A 197 27.39 10.59 23.58
N ARG A 198 26.45 10.75 24.52
CA ARG A 198 26.14 9.75 25.55
C ARG A 198 24.83 9.01 25.32
N ALA A 199 24.02 9.44 24.37
CA ALA A 199 22.66 8.95 24.17
C ALA A 199 22.58 7.42 24.03
N GLU A 200 23.51 6.82 23.29
CA GLU A 200 23.51 5.36 23.10
C GLU A 200 23.90 4.60 24.36
N ILE A 201 24.88 5.09 25.12
CA ILE A 201 25.31 4.52 26.41
C ILE A 201 24.16 4.60 27.42
N GLU A 202 23.54 5.77 27.55
CA GLU A 202 22.41 5.99 28.46
C GLU A 202 21.22 5.11 28.10
N ASN A 203 20.91 4.98 26.80
CA ASN A 203 19.86 4.10 26.32
C ASN A 203 20.16 2.63 26.64
N ALA A 204 21.39 2.16 26.39
CA ALA A 204 21.79 0.79 26.69
C ALA A 204 21.72 0.47 28.19
N LEU A 205 22.20 1.37 29.06
CA LEU A 205 22.12 1.23 30.51
C LEU A 205 20.66 1.17 30.99
N MET A 206 19.81 2.09 30.52
CA MET A 206 18.39 2.11 30.85
C MET A 206 17.69 0.80 30.42
N LYS A 207 18.06 0.25 29.26
CA LYS A 207 17.51 -1.03 28.77
C LYS A 207 17.97 -2.20 29.63
N ILE A 208 19.24 -2.25 30.03
CA ILE A 208 19.77 -3.28 30.95
C ILE A 208 19.04 -3.22 32.29
N GLU A 209 18.91 -2.03 32.89
CA GLU A 209 18.17 -1.84 34.15
C GLU A 209 16.73 -2.33 34.02
N ARG A 210 16.07 -2.03 32.89
CA ARG A 210 14.70 -2.50 32.63
C ARG A 210 14.63 -4.02 32.50
N VAL A 211 15.63 -4.67 31.90
CA VAL A 211 15.72 -6.14 31.84
C VAL A 211 15.84 -6.72 33.24
N HIS A 212 16.70 -6.17 34.09
CA HIS A 212 16.86 -6.61 35.49
C HIS A 212 15.59 -6.41 36.33
N ALA A 213 14.85 -5.33 36.08
CA ALA A 213 13.59 -5.05 36.76
C ALA A 213 12.39 -5.85 36.20
N SER A 214 12.55 -6.54 35.07
CA SER A 214 11.46 -7.25 34.41
C SER A 214 11.06 -8.51 35.16
N THR A 215 9.76 -8.75 35.27
CA THR A 215 9.21 -9.94 35.92
C THR A 215 8.53 -10.86 34.91
N ILE A 216 8.64 -12.17 35.15
CA ILE A 216 7.99 -13.19 34.32
C ILE A 216 6.48 -13.13 34.54
N GLN A 217 5.72 -12.88 33.47
CA GLN A 217 4.26 -12.70 33.53
C GLN A 217 3.58 -13.12 32.23
N ILE A 218 2.32 -13.54 32.32
CA ILE A 218 1.51 -13.79 31.12
C ILE A 218 1.16 -12.44 30.50
N LYS A 219 1.57 -12.21 29.25
CA LYS A 219 1.16 -11.05 28.47
C LYS A 219 -0.09 -11.39 27.68
N GLN A 220 -1.16 -10.62 27.87
CA GLN A 220 -2.43 -10.87 27.20
C GLN A 220 -2.98 -9.60 26.55
N VAL A 221 -3.39 -9.72 25.30
CA VAL A 221 -4.12 -8.70 24.55
C VAL A 221 -5.52 -9.22 24.25
N MET A 222 -6.53 -8.35 24.35
CA MET A 222 -7.93 -8.72 24.08
C MET A 222 -8.53 -7.77 23.04
N SER A 223 -8.85 -8.34 21.88
CA SER A 223 -9.53 -7.63 20.80
C SER A 223 -11.04 -7.90 20.93
N ASN A 224 -11.72 -7.01 21.65
CA ASN A 224 -13.15 -7.12 21.95
C ASN A 224 -13.99 -7.09 20.66
N ASN A 225 -14.99 -7.97 20.56
CA ASN A 225 -15.87 -8.07 19.38
C ASN A 225 -15.15 -8.32 18.06
N PHE A 226 -13.96 -8.91 18.09
CA PHE A 226 -13.22 -9.27 16.87
C PHE A 226 -13.81 -10.53 16.21
N ASP A 227 -14.09 -11.56 17.01
CA ASP A 227 -14.61 -12.84 16.55
C ASP A 227 -16.13 -12.91 16.69
N ARG A 228 -16.73 -13.94 16.06
CA ARG A 228 -18.14 -14.29 16.26
C ARG A 228 -18.29 -15.75 16.67
N THR A 229 -19.36 -16.05 17.40
CA THR A 229 -19.77 -17.44 17.61
C THR A 229 -20.52 -17.97 16.39
N ASN A 230 -20.80 -19.28 16.35
CA ASN A 230 -21.64 -19.90 15.33
C ASN A 230 -23.06 -19.30 15.26
N PHE A 231 -23.50 -18.58 16.28
CA PHE A 231 -24.77 -17.85 16.33
C PHE A 231 -24.61 -16.35 16.00
N ALA A 232 -23.48 -15.96 15.41
CA ALA A 232 -23.10 -14.60 15.02
C ALA A 232 -22.96 -13.59 16.19
N THR A 233 -22.93 -14.07 17.44
CA THR A 233 -22.73 -13.18 18.60
C THR A 233 -21.28 -12.73 18.68
N PRO A 234 -21.01 -11.42 18.91
CA PRO A 234 -19.65 -10.92 19.07
C PRO A 234 -18.91 -11.61 20.23
N LYS A 235 -17.63 -11.92 20.01
CA LYS A 235 -16.73 -12.56 20.96
C LYS A 235 -15.37 -11.87 20.93
N ALA A 236 -14.74 -11.72 22.08
CA ALA A 236 -13.37 -11.21 22.15
C ALA A 236 -12.38 -12.27 21.63
N ARG A 237 -11.42 -11.83 20.81
CA ARG A 237 -10.23 -12.62 20.50
C ARG A 237 -9.18 -12.37 21.57
N ILE A 238 -8.68 -13.44 22.18
CA ILE A 238 -7.66 -13.38 23.22
C ILE A 238 -6.34 -13.83 22.63
N ASP A 239 -5.30 -13.04 22.83
CA ASP A 239 -3.94 -13.29 22.37
C ASP A 239 -2.97 -13.31 23.55
N ARG A 240 -2.12 -14.34 23.63
CA ARG A 240 -1.05 -14.46 24.63
C ARG A 240 0.31 -14.74 24.00
N CYS A 241 0.46 -14.55 22.69
CA CYS A 241 1.66 -14.93 21.95
C CYS A 241 2.91 -14.20 22.45
N GLN A 242 2.75 -12.95 22.88
CA GLN A 242 3.84 -12.13 23.47
C GLN A 242 4.35 -12.68 24.82
N THR A 243 3.72 -13.70 25.38
CA THR A 243 4.23 -14.40 26.56
C THR A 243 5.51 -15.18 26.25
N CYS A 244 5.64 -15.72 25.03
CA CYS A 244 6.86 -16.43 24.59
C CYS A 244 7.64 -15.64 23.53
N HIS A 245 6.96 -14.90 22.65
CA HIS A 245 7.57 -14.07 21.61
C HIS A 245 7.82 -12.66 22.11
N LEU A 246 8.75 -12.48 23.06
CA LEU A 246 8.99 -11.18 23.70
C LEU A 246 9.79 -10.20 22.84
N GLY A 247 10.67 -10.70 21.97
CA GLY A 247 11.57 -9.86 21.18
C GLY A 247 10.97 -9.26 19.92
N TRP A 248 9.68 -9.47 19.66
CA TRP A 248 9.00 -9.01 18.44
C TRP A 248 9.16 -7.52 18.14
N ASN A 249 9.33 -6.67 19.18
CA ASN A 249 9.56 -5.23 19.07
C ASN A 249 10.95 -4.77 19.55
N ASP A 250 11.87 -5.70 19.81
CA ASP A 250 13.24 -5.38 20.21
C ASP A 250 14.18 -5.47 19.01
N GLU A 251 14.56 -4.32 18.47
CA GLU A 251 15.53 -4.20 17.37
C GLU A 251 16.90 -4.85 17.67
N ASN A 252 17.23 -5.06 18.95
CA ASN A 252 18.49 -5.72 19.33
C ASN A 252 18.43 -7.25 19.18
N MET A 253 17.27 -7.79 18.75
CA MET A 253 17.00 -9.21 18.60
C MET A 253 16.97 -9.69 17.14
N ASP A 254 17.19 -8.83 16.16
CA ASP A 254 17.09 -9.16 14.73
C ASP A 254 17.90 -10.42 14.33
N SER A 255 19.06 -10.62 14.93
CA SER A 255 19.96 -11.75 14.62
C SER A 255 19.75 -12.99 15.50
N VAL A 256 18.79 -12.96 16.43
CA VAL A 256 18.53 -14.05 17.37
C VAL A 256 17.58 -15.07 16.72
N ALA A 257 17.66 -16.33 17.13
CA ALA A 257 16.75 -17.36 16.63
C ALA A 257 15.30 -17.14 17.10
N GLN A 258 14.34 -17.68 16.33
CA GLN A 258 12.95 -17.81 16.79
C GLN A 258 12.91 -18.62 18.11
N PRO A 259 12.07 -18.25 19.08
CA PRO A 259 10.99 -17.24 19.02
C PRO A 259 11.39 -15.82 19.44
N PHE A 260 12.66 -15.56 19.73
CA PHE A 260 13.13 -14.32 20.37
C PHE A 260 13.47 -13.20 19.39
N THR A 261 13.50 -13.50 18.09
CA THR A 261 13.80 -12.51 17.05
C THR A 261 12.74 -11.41 16.94
N SER A 262 13.14 -10.28 16.36
CA SER A 262 12.24 -9.17 16.06
C SER A 262 11.31 -9.47 14.88
N HIS A 263 10.24 -8.68 14.75
CA HIS A 263 9.31 -8.86 13.66
C HIS A 263 9.91 -8.38 12.33
N PRO A 264 9.82 -9.18 11.24
CA PRO A 264 10.47 -8.85 9.96
C PRO A 264 9.83 -7.67 9.20
N LEU A 265 8.67 -7.17 9.65
CA LEU A 265 7.93 -6.08 9.01
C LEU A 265 7.56 -4.98 10.03
N PRO A 266 8.53 -4.17 10.53
CA PRO A 266 8.27 -3.15 11.53
C PRO A 266 7.31 -2.05 11.03
N GLU A 267 7.37 -1.68 9.76
CA GLU A 267 6.45 -0.69 9.17
C GLU A 267 4.98 -1.15 9.16
N LEU A 268 4.74 -2.46 9.05
CA LEU A 268 3.39 -3.01 9.16
C LEU A 268 2.85 -2.86 10.59
N LEU A 269 3.71 -3.05 11.59
CA LEU A 269 3.33 -2.96 13.01
C LEU A 269 3.03 -1.53 13.46
N LYS A 270 3.59 -0.51 12.77
CA LYS A 270 3.18 0.88 12.97
C LYS A 270 1.71 1.13 12.60
N LEU A 271 1.19 0.35 11.64
CA LEU A 271 -0.22 0.41 11.22
C LEU A 271 -1.11 -0.55 12.02
N HIS A 272 -0.54 -1.68 12.46
CA HIS A 272 -1.23 -2.73 13.22
C HIS A 272 -0.46 -3.03 14.50
N ASN A 273 -0.71 -2.27 15.57
CA ASN A 273 0.05 -2.40 16.82
C ASN A 273 -0.35 -3.70 17.57
N PRO A 274 0.56 -4.69 17.71
CA PRO A 274 0.27 -5.94 18.41
C PRO A 274 -0.01 -5.77 19.91
N GLU A 275 0.43 -4.69 20.54
CA GLU A 275 0.15 -4.42 21.98
C GLU A 275 -1.35 -4.17 22.23
N THR A 276 -2.06 -3.65 21.23
CA THR A 276 -3.51 -3.38 21.32
C THR A 276 -4.34 -4.36 20.51
N PHE A 277 -3.77 -4.89 19.42
CA PHE A 277 -4.50 -5.73 18.45
C PHE A 277 -4.24 -7.23 18.62
N GLY A 278 -3.10 -7.61 19.21
CA GLY A 278 -2.65 -9.01 19.31
C GLY A 278 -1.98 -9.52 18.02
N CYS A 279 -1.40 -10.71 18.08
CA CYS A 279 -0.70 -11.37 16.96
C CYS A 279 -1.62 -12.30 16.14
N THR A 280 -2.56 -12.97 16.82
CA THR A 280 -3.50 -13.96 16.29
C THR A 280 -4.49 -13.43 15.24
N PRO A 281 -4.89 -12.13 15.19
CA PRO A 281 -5.59 -11.60 14.02
C PRO A 281 -4.85 -11.80 12.70
N CYS A 282 -3.52 -11.67 12.71
CA CYS A 282 -2.69 -11.84 11.52
C CYS A 282 -2.23 -13.29 11.38
N HIS A 283 -1.74 -13.90 12.47
CA HIS A 283 -1.06 -15.19 12.44
C HIS A 283 -1.97 -16.40 12.69
N ARG A 284 -3.21 -16.22 13.13
CA ARG A 284 -4.08 -17.30 13.65
C ARG A 284 -3.44 -18.03 14.84
N GLY A 285 -3.81 -19.28 15.09
CA GLY A 285 -3.44 -20.04 16.28
C GLY A 285 -4.48 -19.94 17.41
N GLN A 286 -4.20 -20.64 18.50
CA GLN A 286 -5.01 -20.66 19.71
C GLN A 286 -4.46 -19.65 20.73
N GLY A 287 -4.83 -18.38 20.59
CA GLY A 287 -4.23 -17.29 21.38
C GLY A 287 -4.42 -17.38 22.91
N THR A 288 -5.33 -18.21 23.42
CA THR A 288 -5.49 -18.45 24.87
C THR A 288 -4.49 -19.44 25.44
N ALA A 289 -3.89 -20.30 24.62
CA ALA A 289 -2.98 -21.33 25.07
C ALA A 289 -1.60 -20.73 25.41
N LEU A 290 -0.87 -21.44 26.29
CA LEU A 290 0.44 -21.01 26.82
C LEU A 290 1.56 -22.03 26.54
N THR A 291 1.24 -23.09 25.80
CA THR A 291 2.19 -24.10 25.33
C THR A 291 2.31 -23.99 23.81
N ALA A 292 3.51 -24.14 23.25
CA ALA A 292 3.75 -23.91 21.83
C ALA A 292 2.85 -24.79 20.93
N GLY A 293 2.73 -26.09 21.22
CA GLY A 293 1.93 -27.02 20.42
C GLY A 293 0.44 -26.64 20.36
N LEU A 294 -0.18 -26.31 21.50
CA LEU A 294 -1.57 -25.86 21.53
C LEU A 294 -1.73 -24.44 20.97
N ALA A 295 -0.87 -23.50 21.35
CA ALA A 295 -0.94 -22.11 20.87
C ALA A 295 -0.80 -22.00 19.35
N HIS A 296 0.01 -22.87 18.73
CA HIS A 296 0.12 -22.96 17.28
C HIS A 296 -1.00 -23.78 16.65
N GLY A 297 -1.74 -24.58 17.43
CA GLY A 297 -2.75 -25.53 16.94
C GLY A 297 -2.13 -26.78 16.31
N ASP A 298 -0.84 -27.05 16.54
CA ASP A 298 -0.15 -28.23 16.03
C ASP A 298 -0.52 -29.51 16.81
N GLU A 299 -0.84 -29.38 18.12
CA GLU A 299 -1.20 -30.50 19.00
C GLU A 299 -2.71 -30.71 19.16
N ASP A 300 -3.53 -29.72 18.78
CA ASP A 300 -4.99 -29.82 18.82
C ASP A 300 -5.54 -30.02 17.40
N HIS A 301 -5.76 -31.29 17.03
CA HIS A 301 -6.33 -31.64 15.72
C HIS A 301 -7.76 -31.15 15.49
N TYR A 302 -8.46 -30.69 16.53
CA TYR A 302 -9.80 -30.10 16.43
C TYR A 302 -9.74 -28.57 16.32
N TRP A 303 -8.57 -27.95 16.52
CA TRP A 303 -8.43 -26.52 16.37
C TRP A 303 -8.53 -26.11 14.91
N GLU A 304 -9.62 -25.40 14.57
CA GLU A 304 -9.95 -25.06 13.19
C GLU A 304 -8.99 -24.03 12.55
N TRP A 305 -8.24 -23.29 13.37
CA TRP A 305 -7.45 -22.14 12.95
C TRP A 305 -5.98 -22.25 13.39
N PRO A 306 -5.23 -23.27 12.93
CA PRO A 306 -3.82 -23.38 13.25
C PRO A 306 -3.05 -22.16 12.74
N LEU A 307 -1.87 -21.94 13.31
CA LEU A 307 -0.98 -20.83 12.98
C LEU A 307 -0.66 -20.84 11.48
N LEU A 308 -0.80 -19.68 10.85
CA LEU A 308 -0.34 -19.45 9.49
C LEU A 308 1.17 -19.37 9.48
N LYS A 309 1.81 -20.27 8.74
CA LYS A 309 3.28 -20.37 8.67
C LYS A 309 3.82 -19.57 7.47
N GLY A 310 4.93 -18.86 7.69
CA GLY A 310 5.65 -18.12 6.67
C GLY A 310 4.77 -17.13 5.90
N LYS A 311 4.72 -17.28 4.58
CA LYS A 311 4.00 -16.36 3.68
C LYS A 311 2.48 -16.56 3.67
N GLU A 312 1.94 -17.56 4.36
CA GLU A 312 0.49 -17.75 4.44
C GLU A 312 -0.19 -16.71 5.36
N VAL A 313 0.57 -16.02 6.22
CA VAL A 313 0.06 -14.95 7.11
C VAL A 313 -0.68 -13.85 6.35
N TYR A 314 -0.29 -13.59 5.09
CA TYR A 314 -0.96 -12.64 4.21
C TYR A 314 -2.43 -12.99 3.90
N ALA A 315 -2.86 -14.24 4.14
CA ALA A 315 -4.26 -14.64 4.01
C ALA A 315 -5.18 -13.82 4.91
N SER A 316 -4.72 -13.48 6.12
CA SER A 316 -5.50 -12.74 7.11
C SER A 316 -5.73 -11.28 6.73
N CYS A 317 -4.95 -10.72 5.81
CA CYS A 317 -5.21 -9.37 5.27
C CYS A 317 -6.63 -9.27 4.70
N ASN A 318 -7.15 -10.35 4.11
CA ASN A 318 -8.49 -10.38 3.54
C ASN A 318 -9.61 -10.30 4.57
N SER A 319 -9.34 -10.53 5.85
CA SER A 319 -10.33 -10.42 6.91
C SER A 319 -10.73 -8.97 7.20
N CYS A 320 -9.86 -7.99 6.90
CA CYS A 320 -10.14 -6.56 7.09
C CYS A 320 -10.09 -5.74 5.78
N HIS A 321 -9.37 -6.24 4.77
CA HIS A 321 -9.16 -5.57 3.47
C HIS A 321 -9.83 -6.33 2.32
N SER A 322 -10.96 -7.00 2.54
CA SER A 322 -11.64 -7.80 1.52
C SER A 322 -12.10 -6.98 0.30
N ASN A 323 -12.47 -5.72 0.51
CA ASN A 323 -12.98 -4.83 -0.54
C ASN A 323 -11.89 -4.03 -1.27
N GLU A 324 -10.62 -4.20 -0.90
CA GLU A 324 -9.51 -3.43 -1.47
C GLU A 324 -8.71 -4.24 -2.50
N LEU A 325 -8.47 -3.73 -3.71
CA LEU A 325 -7.61 -4.41 -4.69
C LEU A 325 -6.12 -4.33 -4.35
N TYR A 326 -5.72 -3.30 -3.60
CA TYR A 326 -4.36 -3.09 -3.17
C TYR A 326 -4.28 -2.66 -1.70
N VAL A 327 -3.36 -3.25 -0.96
CA VAL A 327 -3.08 -2.98 0.44
C VAL A 327 -1.59 -2.67 0.59
N LYS A 328 -1.26 -1.52 1.19
CA LYS A 328 0.14 -1.14 1.44
C LYS A 328 0.85 -2.18 2.32
N ASN A 329 2.11 -2.50 2.02
CA ASN A 329 2.89 -3.57 2.66
C ASN A 329 2.31 -5.00 2.48
N GLY A 330 1.35 -5.17 1.58
CA GLY A 330 0.65 -6.44 1.31
C GLY A 330 1.12 -7.16 0.05
N ASP A 331 2.40 -7.07 -0.35
CA ASP A 331 2.88 -7.41 -1.70
C ASP A 331 2.41 -8.78 -2.23
N ARG A 332 2.51 -9.84 -1.41
CA ARG A 332 2.04 -11.18 -1.81
C ARG A 332 0.52 -11.22 -1.98
N PHE A 333 -0.21 -10.55 -1.10
CA PHE A 333 -1.66 -10.46 -1.16
C PHE A 333 -2.13 -9.66 -2.38
N ASN A 334 -1.48 -8.53 -2.67
CA ASN A 334 -1.71 -7.70 -3.85
C ASN A 334 -1.44 -8.49 -5.14
N LYS A 335 -0.32 -9.21 -5.18
CA LYS A 335 0.02 -10.10 -6.30
C LYS A 335 -1.05 -11.17 -6.51
N ALA A 336 -1.54 -11.79 -5.45
CA ALA A 336 -2.61 -12.79 -5.54
C ALA A 336 -3.94 -12.18 -6.05
N LYS A 337 -4.31 -10.98 -5.58
CA LYS A 337 -5.50 -10.26 -6.07
C LYS A 337 -5.38 -9.87 -7.53
N GLN A 338 -4.21 -9.41 -7.95
CA GLN A 338 -3.92 -9.13 -9.37
C GLN A 338 -4.06 -10.39 -10.22
N MET A 339 -3.50 -11.52 -9.77
CA MET A 339 -3.65 -12.80 -10.49
C MET A 339 -5.11 -13.25 -10.60
N LEU A 340 -5.88 -13.11 -9.52
CA LEU A 340 -7.31 -13.42 -9.53
C LEU A 340 -8.06 -12.55 -10.55
N PHE A 341 -7.76 -11.24 -10.57
CA PHE A 341 -8.33 -10.27 -11.50
C PHE A 341 -7.97 -10.61 -12.95
N GLU A 342 -6.71 -10.92 -13.23
CA GLU A 342 -6.21 -11.16 -14.59
C GLU A 342 -6.54 -12.56 -15.14
N SER A 343 -6.71 -13.56 -14.27
CA SER A 343 -7.02 -14.94 -14.66
C SER A 343 -8.51 -15.22 -14.78
N GLY A 344 -9.35 -14.38 -14.15
CA GLY A 344 -10.79 -14.45 -14.30
C GLY A 344 -11.45 -15.65 -13.62
N CYS A 345 -10.91 -16.15 -12.50
CA CYS A 345 -11.51 -17.28 -11.78
C CYS A 345 -12.98 -17.00 -11.40
N PHE A 346 -13.32 -15.72 -11.21
CA PHE A 346 -14.69 -15.25 -10.97
C PHE A 346 -15.65 -15.48 -12.15
N GLY A 347 -15.18 -15.84 -13.35
CA GLY A 347 -16.04 -16.23 -14.47
C GLY A 347 -16.76 -17.56 -14.24
N CYS A 348 -16.07 -18.53 -13.63
CA CYS A 348 -16.63 -19.85 -13.30
C CYS A 348 -17.02 -19.99 -11.83
N HIS A 349 -16.34 -19.29 -10.93
CA HIS A 349 -16.59 -19.33 -9.49
C HIS A 349 -17.32 -18.07 -9.02
N GLU A 350 -18.25 -18.22 -8.08
CA GLU A 350 -18.79 -17.05 -7.38
C GLU A 350 -17.78 -16.54 -6.34
N ILE A 351 -17.38 -15.27 -6.47
CA ILE A 351 -16.43 -14.60 -5.58
C ILE A 351 -16.97 -13.21 -5.27
N LYS A 352 -17.36 -12.98 -4.01
CA LYS A 352 -17.87 -11.69 -3.53
C LYS A 352 -16.84 -10.60 -3.80
N GLY A 353 -17.29 -9.46 -4.34
CA GLY A 353 -16.43 -8.32 -4.70
C GLY A 353 -15.86 -8.36 -6.12
N TYR A 354 -16.01 -9.49 -6.85
CA TYR A 354 -15.50 -9.70 -8.21
C TYR A 354 -16.60 -10.01 -9.23
N LEU A 355 -17.87 -9.95 -8.84
CA LEU A 355 -19.01 -10.33 -9.70
C LEU A 355 -19.35 -9.27 -10.76
N ASP A 356 -18.92 -8.04 -10.54
CA ASP A 356 -19.11 -6.87 -11.40
C ASP A 356 -17.99 -6.67 -12.41
N ILE A 357 -16.96 -7.52 -12.40
CA ILE A 357 -15.80 -7.39 -13.28
C ILE A 357 -16.14 -7.94 -14.68
N PRO A 358 -15.84 -7.20 -15.76
CA PRO A 358 -16.06 -7.68 -17.11
C PRO A 358 -15.31 -8.99 -17.42
N LYS A 359 -15.84 -9.72 -18.40
CA LYS A 359 -15.25 -10.97 -18.87
C LYS A 359 -13.81 -10.76 -19.37
N ILE A 360 -12.92 -11.66 -18.96
CA ILE A 360 -11.48 -11.56 -19.28
C ILE A 360 -11.11 -12.07 -20.68
N GLY A 361 -11.91 -12.97 -21.25
CA GLY A 361 -11.70 -13.56 -22.56
C GLY A 361 -12.23 -12.64 -23.65
N PRO A 362 -11.66 -12.73 -24.87
CA PRO A 362 -12.20 -12.00 -26.02
C PRO A 362 -13.61 -12.49 -26.36
N GLU A 363 -14.39 -11.64 -27.01
CA GLU A 363 -15.60 -12.07 -27.70
C GLU A 363 -15.24 -13.07 -28.81
N ILE A 364 -16.06 -14.13 -28.96
CA ILE A 364 -15.81 -15.20 -29.93
C ILE A 364 -16.92 -15.39 -30.96
N ASN A 365 -17.82 -14.41 -31.11
CA ASN A 365 -18.95 -14.51 -32.04
C ASN A 365 -18.55 -14.44 -33.51
N ARG A 366 -17.38 -13.86 -33.84
CA ARG A 366 -16.98 -13.50 -35.21
C ARG A 366 -15.56 -13.97 -35.56
N LEU A 367 -15.11 -15.06 -34.97
CA LEU A 367 -13.72 -15.52 -35.02
C LEU A 367 -13.18 -15.76 -36.43
N SER A 368 -14.02 -16.23 -37.36
CA SER A 368 -13.60 -16.49 -38.74
C SER A 368 -13.15 -15.24 -39.51
N ALA A 369 -13.48 -14.03 -39.04
CA ALA A 369 -12.94 -12.80 -39.62
C ALA A 369 -11.47 -12.55 -39.22
N LYS A 370 -11.04 -13.15 -38.11
CA LYS A 370 -9.73 -12.91 -37.49
C LYS A 370 -8.72 -14.03 -37.77
N THR A 371 -9.19 -15.28 -37.79
CA THR A 371 -8.34 -16.48 -37.83
C THR A 371 -8.94 -17.56 -38.72
N ASN A 372 -8.15 -18.57 -39.04
CA ASN A 372 -8.58 -19.77 -39.77
C ASN A 372 -8.98 -20.92 -38.83
N ASP A 373 -9.70 -21.91 -39.38
CA ASP A 373 -10.26 -23.04 -38.65
C ASP A 373 -9.18 -24.02 -38.13
N GLU A 374 -8.09 -24.22 -38.88
CA GLU A 374 -6.98 -25.08 -38.47
C GLU A 374 -6.31 -24.55 -37.20
N TRP A 375 -6.04 -23.25 -37.16
CA TRP A 375 -5.53 -22.57 -35.96
C TRP A 375 -6.53 -22.66 -34.81
N LEU A 376 -7.82 -22.45 -35.07
CA LEU A 376 -8.86 -22.49 -34.03
C LEU A 376 -8.97 -23.88 -33.39
N PHE A 377 -8.98 -24.94 -34.18
CA PHE A 377 -8.97 -26.32 -33.70
C PHE A 377 -7.77 -26.59 -32.79
N ARG A 378 -6.57 -26.21 -33.23
CA ARG A 378 -5.34 -26.39 -32.44
C ARG A 378 -5.38 -25.59 -31.14
N TRP A 379 -5.87 -24.35 -31.20
CA TRP A 379 -6.01 -23.49 -30.01
C TRP A 379 -7.01 -24.07 -29.00
N VAL A 380 -8.17 -24.55 -29.45
CA VAL A 380 -9.17 -25.18 -28.58
C VAL A 380 -8.63 -26.47 -27.96
N ARG A 381 -7.94 -27.30 -28.76
CA ARG A 381 -7.36 -28.56 -28.31
C ARG A 381 -6.30 -28.37 -27.22
N ASN A 382 -5.33 -27.50 -27.47
CA ASN A 382 -4.26 -27.19 -26.51
C ASN A 382 -3.63 -25.80 -26.77
N PRO A 383 -4.11 -24.75 -26.08
CA PRO A 383 -3.58 -23.39 -26.24
C PRO A 383 -2.07 -23.27 -25.96
N LYS A 384 -1.55 -24.11 -25.04
CA LYS A 384 -0.15 -24.05 -24.60
C LYS A 384 0.83 -24.50 -25.68
N ASP A 385 0.40 -25.36 -26.61
CA ASP A 385 1.23 -25.76 -27.76
C ASP A 385 1.52 -24.56 -28.66
N TYR A 386 0.61 -23.59 -28.73
CA TYR A 386 0.84 -22.35 -29.46
C TYR A 386 1.62 -21.32 -28.62
N ASN A 387 1.19 -21.07 -27.39
CA ASN A 387 1.88 -20.17 -26.45
C ASN A 387 1.87 -20.76 -25.03
N GLN A 388 3.04 -21.12 -24.51
CA GLN A 388 3.19 -21.67 -23.16
C GLN A 388 2.76 -20.69 -22.04
N HIS A 389 2.80 -19.39 -22.31
CA HIS A 389 2.49 -18.30 -21.38
C HIS A 389 1.06 -17.74 -21.58
N THR A 390 0.19 -18.46 -22.28
CA THR A 390 -1.21 -18.04 -22.50
C THR A 390 -2.05 -18.09 -21.22
N ARG A 391 -2.95 -17.12 -21.07
CA ARG A 391 -3.99 -17.12 -20.03
C ARG A 391 -5.17 -18.03 -20.34
N MET A 392 -5.35 -18.45 -21.60
CA MET A 392 -6.39 -19.43 -21.95
C MET A 392 -6.00 -20.80 -21.39
N PRO A 393 -6.76 -21.35 -20.42
CA PRO A 393 -6.35 -22.58 -19.79
C PRO A 393 -6.60 -23.78 -20.72
N ASN A 394 -5.89 -24.89 -20.47
CA ASN A 394 -6.06 -26.12 -21.23
C ASN A 394 -7.20 -26.95 -20.62
N PHE A 395 -8.30 -27.10 -21.36
CA PHE A 395 -9.47 -27.89 -20.97
C PHE A 395 -9.30 -29.39 -21.20
N ARG A 396 -8.15 -29.83 -21.74
CA ARG A 396 -7.78 -31.15 -22.29
C ARG A 396 -8.92 -31.84 -23.04
N PHE A 397 -9.40 -31.15 -24.06
CA PHE A 397 -10.29 -31.73 -25.04
C PHE A 397 -9.53 -32.76 -25.88
N ASN A 398 -10.19 -33.87 -26.18
CA ASN A 398 -9.72 -34.76 -27.24
C ASN A 398 -10.06 -34.16 -28.62
N ASP A 399 -9.59 -34.81 -29.68
CA ASP A 399 -9.73 -34.29 -31.04
C ASP A 399 -11.18 -34.17 -31.48
N GLU A 400 -12.06 -35.08 -31.07
CA GLU A 400 -13.48 -35.04 -31.42
C GLU A 400 -14.19 -33.86 -30.72
N GLN A 401 -13.85 -33.61 -29.45
CA GLN A 401 -14.38 -32.49 -28.68
C GLN A 401 -13.88 -31.15 -29.24
N ALA A 402 -12.59 -31.05 -29.53
CA ALA A 402 -12.00 -29.84 -30.10
C ALA A 402 -12.57 -29.52 -31.48
N GLU A 403 -12.79 -30.54 -32.31
CA GLU A 403 -13.44 -30.40 -33.62
C GLU A 403 -14.91 -29.94 -33.48
N ALA A 404 -15.67 -30.54 -32.56
CA ALA A 404 -17.06 -30.14 -32.31
C ALA A 404 -17.18 -28.68 -31.84
N ILE A 405 -16.32 -28.25 -30.92
CA ILE A 405 -16.27 -26.86 -30.46
C ILE A 405 -15.88 -25.92 -31.62
N THR A 406 -14.91 -26.32 -32.44
CA THR A 406 -14.48 -25.53 -33.62
C THR A 406 -15.62 -25.38 -34.61
N ALA A 407 -16.32 -26.46 -34.94
CA ALA A 407 -17.49 -26.45 -35.82
C ALA A 407 -18.57 -25.46 -35.35
N TYR A 408 -18.89 -25.48 -34.05
CA TYR A 408 -19.84 -24.53 -33.47
C TYR A 408 -19.37 -23.08 -33.59
N LEU A 409 -18.11 -22.79 -33.25
CA LEU A 409 -17.57 -21.42 -33.30
C LEU A 409 -17.49 -20.88 -34.74
N THR A 410 -17.17 -21.75 -35.70
CA THR A 410 -17.18 -21.41 -37.12
C THR A 410 -18.61 -21.16 -37.61
N ASN A 411 -19.59 -21.99 -37.21
CA ASN A 411 -21.00 -21.75 -37.53
C ASN A 411 -21.51 -20.43 -36.92
N LEU A 412 -21.20 -20.16 -35.66
CA LEU A 412 -21.55 -18.91 -34.98
C LEU A 412 -20.98 -17.68 -35.71
N SER A 413 -19.77 -17.80 -36.25
CA SER A 413 -19.13 -16.74 -37.04
C SER A 413 -19.80 -16.51 -38.39
N LYS A 414 -20.34 -17.55 -39.04
CA LYS A 414 -21.12 -17.41 -40.28
C LYS A 414 -22.41 -16.63 -40.05
N GLU A 415 -23.04 -16.80 -38.89
CA GLU A 415 -24.25 -16.06 -38.50
C GLU A 415 -23.95 -14.63 -38.03
N ASN A 416 -22.70 -14.31 -37.71
CA ASN A 416 -22.27 -13.03 -37.14
C ASN A 416 -21.04 -12.50 -37.87
N THR A 417 -21.19 -12.14 -39.14
CA THR A 417 -20.06 -11.71 -39.97
C THR A 417 -19.52 -10.33 -39.55
N TYR A 418 -18.23 -10.12 -39.81
CA TYR A 418 -17.56 -8.82 -39.70
C TYR A 418 -16.97 -8.45 -41.07
N PRO A 419 -17.26 -7.24 -41.60
CA PRO A 419 -16.82 -6.85 -42.94
C PRO A 419 -15.33 -6.49 -42.97
N VAL A 420 -14.50 -7.45 -43.38
CA VAL A 420 -13.06 -7.22 -43.62
C VAL A 420 -12.86 -6.67 -45.03
N GLN A 421 -12.28 -5.47 -45.14
CA GLN A 421 -11.99 -4.84 -46.43
C GLN A 421 -10.70 -5.44 -47.02
N LYS A 422 -10.83 -6.25 -48.07
CA LYS A 422 -9.70 -6.96 -48.67
C LYS A 422 -8.70 -6.03 -49.36
N GLY A 423 -7.40 -6.30 -49.16
CA GLY A 423 -6.28 -5.54 -49.75
C GLY A 423 -5.95 -4.22 -49.04
N ILE A 424 -6.62 -3.89 -47.94
CA ILE A 424 -6.39 -2.63 -47.21
C ILE A 424 -5.02 -2.59 -46.54
N SER A 425 -4.46 -3.75 -46.18
CA SER A 425 -3.16 -3.84 -45.52
C SER A 425 -1.96 -3.82 -46.48
N SER A 426 -2.18 -3.80 -47.80
CA SER A 426 -1.12 -3.85 -48.80
C SER A 426 -0.26 -2.57 -48.83
N GLY A 427 1.01 -2.71 -49.22
CA GLY A 427 1.96 -1.60 -49.37
C GLY A 427 2.67 -1.17 -48.08
N GLY A 428 2.72 -2.04 -47.07
CA GLY A 428 3.50 -1.82 -45.85
C GLY A 428 4.97 -2.22 -45.99
N ASN A 429 5.85 -1.54 -45.26
CA ASN A 429 7.27 -1.85 -45.11
C ASN A 429 7.53 -2.57 -43.77
N SER A 430 8.09 -3.79 -43.83
CA SER A 430 8.30 -4.64 -42.65
C SER A 430 9.35 -4.08 -41.68
N GLU A 431 10.46 -3.54 -42.19
CA GLU A 431 11.54 -2.98 -41.37
C GLU A 431 11.06 -1.77 -40.57
N ARG A 432 10.30 -0.87 -41.22
CA ARG A 432 9.64 0.26 -40.54
C ARG A 432 8.58 -0.22 -39.56
N GLY A 433 7.83 -1.27 -39.92
CA GLY A 433 6.86 -1.92 -39.03
C GLY A 433 7.48 -2.40 -37.73
N LYS A 434 8.65 -3.05 -37.81
CA LYS A 434 9.42 -3.49 -36.64
C LYS A 434 9.82 -2.31 -35.74
N GLN A 435 10.35 -1.25 -36.33
CA GLN A 435 10.72 -0.03 -35.59
C GLN A 435 9.52 0.60 -34.89
N LEU A 436 8.37 0.67 -35.56
CA LEU A 436 7.14 1.21 -34.98
C LEU A 436 6.69 0.36 -33.78
N VAL A 437 6.68 -0.97 -33.91
CA VAL A 437 6.32 -1.88 -32.80
C VAL A 437 7.20 -1.67 -31.56
N GLU A 438 8.47 -1.37 -31.75
CA GLU A 438 9.43 -1.10 -30.67
C GLU A 438 9.23 0.28 -30.01
N THR A 439 8.74 1.27 -30.76
CA THR A 439 8.78 2.68 -30.33
C THR A 439 7.42 3.26 -29.94
N VAL A 440 6.31 2.86 -30.58
CA VAL A 440 4.99 3.47 -30.35
C VAL A 440 4.30 3.00 -29.07
N GLY A 441 4.80 1.91 -28.46
CA GLY A 441 4.32 1.38 -27.18
C GLY A 441 3.73 -0.04 -27.21
N CYS A 442 3.76 -0.76 -28.34
CA CYS A 442 3.21 -2.12 -28.45
C CYS A 442 3.81 -3.09 -27.41
N LYS A 443 5.13 -3.00 -27.18
CA LYS A 443 5.87 -3.81 -26.21
C LYS A 443 5.51 -3.56 -24.74
N GLY A 444 4.77 -2.49 -24.42
CA GLY A 444 4.26 -2.27 -23.06
C GLY A 444 3.20 -3.30 -22.64
N CYS A 445 2.60 -4.02 -23.60
CA CYS A 445 1.61 -5.05 -23.36
C CYS A 445 1.92 -6.37 -24.07
N HIS A 446 2.49 -6.32 -25.28
CA HIS A 446 2.73 -7.48 -26.12
C HIS A 446 4.18 -7.96 -26.02
N THR A 447 4.35 -9.23 -25.65
CA THR A 447 5.62 -9.96 -25.80
C THR A 447 5.84 -10.31 -27.27
N ILE A 448 7.07 -10.13 -27.77
CA ILE A 448 7.48 -10.46 -29.14
C ILE A 448 8.92 -10.99 -29.14
N GLY A 449 9.12 -12.14 -29.79
CA GLY A 449 10.35 -12.91 -29.76
C GLY A 449 10.76 -13.26 -28.34
N GLU A 450 12.05 -13.12 -28.05
CA GLU A 450 12.66 -13.37 -26.76
C GLU A 450 12.62 -12.15 -25.82
N ASP A 451 11.91 -11.07 -26.16
CA ASP A 451 11.84 -9.87 -25.30
C ASP A 451 10.85 -10.07 -24.15
N THR A 452 11.34 -10.64 -23.05
CA THR A 452 10.54 -11.00 -21.87
C THR A 452 10.55 -9.94 -20.77
N ARG A 453 11.28 -8.84 -20.96
CA ARG A 453 11.58 -7.84 -19.91
C ARG A 453 10.34 -7.34 -19.17
N VAL A 454 9.25 -7.03 -19.89
CA VAL A 454 7.99 -6.57 -19.28
C VAL A 454 7.29 -7.68 -18.51
N ARG A 455 7.28 -8.92 -19.02
CA ARG A 455 6.72 -10.08 -18.31
C ARG A 455 7.51 -10.36 -17.03
N ASP A 456 8.83 -10.33 -17.11
CA ASP A 456 9.72 -10.61 -15.98
C ASP A 456 9.61 -9.51 -14.92
N ALA A 457 9.54 -8.24 -15.32
CA ALA A 457 9.29 -7.11 -14.42
C ALA A 457 7.92 -7.19 -13.71
N ARG A 458 6.91 -7.80 -14.36
CA ARG A 458 5.61 -8.11 -13.71
C ARG A 458 5.72 -9.30 -12.75
N GLY A 459 6.70 -10.18 -12.95
CA GLY A 459 6.92 -11.36 -12.13
C GLY A 459 5.85 -12.43 -12.28
N PHE A 460 5.22 -12.54 -13.46
CA PHE A 460 4.23 -13.58 -13.78
C PHE A 460 4.74 -14.51 -14.89
N SER A 461 4.32 -15.77 -14.88
CA SER A 461 4.64 -16.73 -15.94
C SER A 461 3.70 -16.65 -17.15
N TYR A 462 2.86 -15.63 -17.23
CA TYR A 462 1.91 -15.46 -18.32
C TYR A 462 1.92 -14.04 -18.89
N ASP A 463 1.65 -13.94 -20.18
CA ASP A 463 1.61 -12.66 -20.88
C ASP A 463 0.32 -11.91 -20.58
N LEU A 464 0.43 -10.58 -20.47
CA LEU A 464 -0.75 -9.73 -20.28
C LEU A 464 -1.60 -9.71 -21.55
N ALA A 465 -1.01 -9.31 -22.68
CA ALA A 465 -1.69 -9.30 -23.97
C ALA A 465 -1.29 -10.52 -24.80
N PRO A 466 -2.02 -10.83 -25.89
CA PRO A 466 -1.61 -11.90 -26.80
C PRO A 466 -0.18 -11.69 -27.29
N GLU A 467 0.66 -12.69 -27.10
CA GLU A 467 2.00 -12.81 -27.68
C GLU A 467 1.91 -12.71 -29.23
N LEU A 468 2.85 -11.99 -29.87
CA LEU A 468 2.80 -11.69 -31.32
C LEU A 468 3.87 -12.37 -32.18
N SER A 469 4.78 -13.18 -31.63
CA SER A 469 5.87 -13.88 -32.34
C SER A 469 5.39 -14.82 -33.44
N ARG A 470 4.11 -15.20 -33.41
CA ARG A 470 3.50 -16.10 -34.40
C ARG A 470 2.23 -15.50 -35.00
N ALA A 471 2.07 -14.18 -34.92
CA ALA A 471 0.86 -13.48 -35.34
C ALA A 471 0.50 -13.75 -36.82
N GLY A 472 1.49 -13.83 -37.71
CA GLY A 472 1.32 -14.09 -39.14
C GLY A 472 0.81 -15.48 -39.50
N SER A 473 0.87 -16.45 -38.58
CA SER A 473 0.25 -17.78 -38.77
C SER A 473 -1.22 -17.84 -38.34
N LYS A 474 -1.72 -16.78 -37.70
CA LYS A 474 -3.06 -16.72 -37.12
C LYS A 474 -3.93 -15.65 -37.78
N LEU A 475 -3.39 -14.45 -37.93
CA LEU A 475 -4.20 -13.27 -38.25
C LEU A 475 -4.39 -13.12 -39.76
N ASP A 476 -5.62 -12.80 -40.17
CA ASP A 476 -5.86 -12.19 -41.47
C ASP A 476 -5.24 -10.76 -41.49
N PRO A 477 -4.45 -10.41 -42.51
CA PRO A 477 -3.71 -9.14 -42.52
C PRO A 477 -4.63 -7.92 -42.65
N ASP A 478 -5.72 -8.02 -43.40
CA ASP A 478 -6.69 -6.94 -43.56
C ASP A 478 -7.49 -6.72 -42.27
N TRP A 479 -7.85 -7.82 -41.59
CA TRP A 479 -8.41 -7.75 -40.24
C TRP A 479 -7.43 -7.11 -39.26
N ALA A 480 -6.15 -7.50 -39.29
CA ALA A 480 -5.13 -6.97 -38.40
C ALA A 480 -4.99 -5.45 -38.57
N PHE A 481 -5.01 -4.95 -39.82
CA PHE A 481 -5.02 -3.52 -40.12
C PHE A 481 -6.21 -2.80 -39.46
N GLN A 482 -7.43 -3.29 -39.68
CA GLN A 482 -8.63 -2.69 -39.11
C GLN A 482 -8.61 -2.74 -37.57
N TRP A 483 -8.15 -3.85 -37.00
CA TRP A 483 -8.03 -4.05 -35.56
C TRP A 483 -7.05 -3.04 -34.93
N ILE A 484 -5.82 -2.90 -35.43
CA ILE A 484 -4.84 -1.97 -34.82
C ILE A 484 -5.22 -0.50 -35.02
N LYS A 485 -5.98 -0.19 -36.08
CA LYS A 485 -6.51 1.16 -36.34
C LYS A 485 -7.64 1.52 -35.37
N ASN A 486 -8.62 0.63 -35.22
CA ASN A 486 -9.78 0.85 -34.35
C ASN A 486 -10.31 -0.47 -33.74
N PRO A 487 -9.73 -0.94 -32.63
CA PRO A 487 -10.16 -2.18 -31.98
C PRO A 487 -11.65 -2.17 -31.59
N ARG A 488 -12.17 -0.98 -31.23
CA ARG A 488 -13.57 -0.81 -30.80
C ARG A 488 -14.59 -0.97 -31.92
N GLN A 489 -14.18 -0.82 -33.18
CA GLN A 489 -15.03 -1.11 -34.34
C GLN A 489 -15.34 -2.61 -34.45
N TYR A 490 -14.36 -3.46 -34.14
CA TYR A 490 -14.57 -4.91 -34.10
C TYR A 490 -15.31 -5.31 -32.82
N ARG A 491 -14.94 -4.72 -31.68
CA ARG A 491 -15.52 -5.05 -30.37
C ARG A 491 -15.62 -3.82 -29.46
N ALA A 492 -16.83 -3.41 -29.12
CA ALA A 492 -17.08 -2.19 -28.36
C ALA A 492 -16.33 -2.09 -27.02
N ASP A 493 -16.11 -3.22 -26.32
CA ASP A 493 -15.37 -3.33 -25.06
C ASP A 493 -13.89 -3.75 -25.24
N ALA A 494 -13.29 -3.45 -26.41
CA ALA A 494 -11.90 -3.79 -26.67
C ALA A 494 -10.94 -3.11 -25.68
N ARG A 495 -10.24 -3.94 -24.89
CA ARG A 495 -9.17 -3.50 -23.98
C ARG A 495 -7.93 -2.96 -24.71
N MET A 496 -7.65 -3.42 -25.94
CA MET A 496 -6.54 -2.88 -26.72
C MET A 496 -6.93 -1.44 -27.12
N PRO A 497 -6.16 -0.43 -26.71
CA PRO A 497 -6.48 0.95 -27.04
C PRO A 497 -6.06 1.30 -28.47
N SER A 498 -6.56 2.43 -28.98
CA SER A 498 -6.03 3.01 -30.22
C SER A 498 -4.73 3.75 -29.92
N LEU A 499 -3.67 3.43 -30.66
CA LEU A 499 -2.40 4.18 -30.63
C LEU A 499 -2.36 5.32 -31.66
N ARG A 500 -3.52 5.62 -32.28
CA ARG A 500 -3.70 6.69 -33.28
C ARG A 500 -2.70 6.59 -34.44
N LEU A 501 -2.52 5.36 -34.92
CA LEU A 501 -1.66 5.07 -36.06
C LEU A 501 -2.22 5.71 -37.33
N THR A 502 -1.34 6.27 -38.15
CA THR A 502 -1.68 6.59 -39.54
C THR A 502 -1.91 5.31 -40.34
N ASP A 503 -2.54 5.42 -41.51
CA ASP A 503 -2.78 4.23 -42.36
C ASP A 503 -1.47 3.59 -42.81
N GLN A 504 -0.45 4.39 -43.12
CA GLN A 504 0.85 3.82 -43.48
C GLN A 504 1.54 3.13 -42.31
N GLU A 505 1.52 3.74 -41.11
CA GLU A 505 2.06 3.08 -39.90
C GLU A 505 1.38 1.75 -39.62
N ALA A 506 0.05 1.69 -39.76
CA ALA A 506 -0.69 0.45 -39.58
C ALA A 506 -0.33 -0.60 -40.65
N LYS A 507 -0.19 -0.22 -41.92
CA LYS A 507 0.28 -1.12 -42.99
C LYS A 507 1.67 -1.68 -42.71
N ASP A 508 2.60 -0.81 -42.30
CA ASP A 508 3.98 -1.18 -41.98
C ASP A 508 4.00 -2.19 -40.82
N ILE A 509 3.26 -1.92 -39.73
CA ILE A 509 3.13 -2.84 -38.59
C ILE A 509 2.55 -4.19 -39.03
N VAL A 510 1.48 -4.20 -39.85
CA VAL A 510 0.91 -5.46 -40.35
C VAL A 510 1.91 -6.22 -41.20
N ALA A 511 2.63 -5.55 -42.10
CA ALA A 511 3.67 -6.18 -42.92
C ALA A 511 4.71 -6.91 -42.06
N TYR A 512 5.16 -6.28 -40.97
CA TYR A 512 6.05 -6.91 -39.99
C TYR A 512 5.38 -8.09 -39.26
N LEU A 513 4.17 -7.92 -38.72
CA LEU A 513 3.48 -9.01 -38.01
C LEU A 513 3.25 -10.23 -38.90
N MET A 514 3.08 -10.04 -40.21
CA MET A 514 2.92 -11.13 -41.18
C MET A 514 4.22 -11.90 -41.46
N THR A 515 5.39 -11.35 -41.12
CA THR A 515 6.65 -12.11 -41.17
C THR A 515 6.82 -13.04 -39.97
N LEU A 516 6.07 -12.80 -38.88
CA LEU A 516 6.14 -13.56 -37.63
C LEU A 516 5.27 -14.82 -37.71
N LYS A 517 5.82 -15.92 -38.26
CA LYS A 517 5.10 -17.18 -38.48
C LYS A 517 5.60 -18.30 -37.57
N ASP A 518 4.70 -19.21 -37.23
CA ASP A 518 5.00 -20.50 -36.63
C ASP A 518 5.69 -21.39 -37.67
N ASP A 519 6.95 -21.74 -37.41
CA ASP A 519 7.82 -22.55 -38.25
C ASP A 519 7.73 -24.06 -37.96
N ARG A 520 6.99 -24.43 -36.92
CA ARG A 520 6.78 -25.83 -36.51
C ARG A 520 5.79 -26.53 -37.44
N THR A 521 6.04 -27.81 -37.71
CA THR A 521 5.13 -28.68 -38.45
C THR A 521 4.09 -29.30 -37.52
N PHE A 522 2.84 -29.35 -37.98
CA PHE A 522 1.73 -29.94 -37.22
C PHE A 522 0.95 -30.90 -38.10
N GLU A 523 0.35 -31.89 -37.46
CA GLU A 523 -0.55 -32.83 -38.14
C GLU A 523 -1.76 -32.08 -38.70
N GLN A 524 -1.94 -32.17 -40.01
CA GLN A 524 -3.13 -31.63 -40.67
C GLN A 524 -4.26 -32.63 -40.55
N LYS A 525 -5.36 -32.19 -39.92
CA LYS A 525 -6.59 -32.97 -39.79
C LYS A 525 -7.68 -32.34 -40.64
N THR A 526 -8.36 -33.14 -41.46
CA THR A 526 -9.59 -32.71 -42.12
C THR A 526 -10.71 -32.58 -41.09
N LEU A 527 -11.29 -31.39 -40.96
CA LEU A 527 -12.32 -31.07 -39.98
C LEU A 527 -13.72 -31.09 -40.61
N SER A 528 -14.69 -31.68 -39.93
CA SER A 528 -16.10 -31.71 -40.32
C SER A 528 -16.87 -30.57 -39.64
N LEU A 529 -16.75 -29.36 -40.19
CA LEU A 529 -17.26 -28.13 -39.55
C LEU A 529 -18.73 -27.83 -39.85
N ASP A 530 -19.28 -28.36 -40.94
CA ASP A 530 -20.66 -28.08 -41.39
C ASP A 530 -21.68 -29.13 -40.95
N ASN A 531 -21.25 -30.17 -40.20
CA ASN A 531 -22.15 -31.22 -39.74
C ASN A 531 -23.02 -30.71 -38.57
N PRO A 532 -24.37 -30.73 -38.69
CA PRO A 532 -25.28 -30.23 -37.64
C PRO A 532 -25.14 -30.94 -36.28
N GLU A 533 -24.86 -32.25 -36.26
CA GLU A 533 -24.67 -33.00 -35.01
C GLU A 533 -23.35 -32.62 -34.33
N THR A 534 -22.30 -32.40 -35.12
CA THR A 534 -21.00 -31.91 -34.62
C THR A 534 -21.14 -30.51 -34.02
N ILE A 535 -21.87 -29.61 -34.69
CA ILE A 535 -22.17 -28.25 -34.20
C ILE A 535 -22.96 -28.31 -32.88
N LYS A 536 -24.00 -29.15 -32.81
CA LYS A 536 -24.83 -29.33 -31.59
C LYS A 536 -24.00 -29.89 -30.42
N LYS A 537 -23.09 -30.82 -30.70
CA LYS A 537 -22.13 -31.33 -29.70
C LYS A 537 -21.20 -30.21 -29.21
N GLY A 538 -20.73 -29.34 -30.10
CA GLY A 538 -19.92 -28.17 -29.77
C GLY A 538 -20.62 -27.18 -28.84
N ASP A 539 -21.87 -26.82 -29.15
CA ASP A 539 -22.73 -25.96 -28.29
C ASP A 539 -22.84 -26.53 -26.87
N LYS A 540 -23.16 -27.83 -26.77
CA LYS A 540 -23.28 -28.53 -25.48
C LYS A 540 -21.96 -28.47 -24.69
N LEU A 541 -20.82 -28.75 -25.33
CA LEU A 541 -19.50 -28.71 -24.67
C LEU A 541 -19.16 -27.30 -24.17
N ILE A 542 -19.41 -26.26 -24.97
CA ILE A 542 -19.15 -24.87 -24.59
C ILE A 542 -19.94 -24.47 -23.32
N ARG A 543 -21.21 -24.87 -23.24
CA ARG A 543 -22.04 -24.65 -22.05
C ARG A 543 -21.56 -25.45 -20.86
N GLU A 544 -21.28 -26.74 -21.05
CA GLU A 544 -20.85 -27.65 -19.97
C GLU A 544 -19.51 -27.27 -19.33
N PHE A 545 -18.56 -26.75 -20.11
CA PHE A 545 -17.26 -26.29 -19.62
C PHE A 545 -17.27 -24.81 -19.23
N GLY A 546 -18.41 -24.13 -19.35
CA GLY A 546 -18.61 -22.77 -18.90
C GLY A 546 -17.79 -21.73 -19.66
N CYS A 547 -17.54 -21.93 -20.96
CA CYS A 547 -16.73 -20.99 -21.75
C CYS A 547 -17.33 -19.57 -21.74
N ALA A 548 -18.65 -19.46 -21.61
CA ALA A 548 -19.37 -18.19 -21.45
C ALA A 548 -19.01 -17.42 -20.17
N GLY A 549 -18.40 -18.06 -19.16
CA GLY A 549 -17.90 -17.39 -17.96
C GLY A 549 -16.72 -16.45 -18.26
N CYS A 550 -15.87 -16.83 -19.22
CA CYS A 550 -14.73 -16.01 -19.64
C CYS A 550 -14.97 -15.28 -20.97
N HIS A 551 -15.80 -15.83 -21.86
CA HIS A 551 -16.03 -15.28 -23.20
C HIS A 551 -17.44 -14.70 -23.35
N SER A 552 -17.55 -13.63 -24.12
CA SER A 552 -18.84 -13.17 -24.63
C SER A 552 -19.24 -14.03 -25.82
N ILE A 553 -20.35 -14.77 -25.67
CA ILE A 553 -20.89 -15.71 -26.66
C ILE A 553 -22.38 -15.40 -26.81
N ARG A 554 -22.81 -15.12 -28.05
CA ARG A 554 -24.18 -14.75 -28.38
C ARG A 554 -25.14 -15.90 -28.05
N GLY A 555 -26.21 -15.60 -27.33
CA GLY A 555 -27.19 -16.61 -26.88
C GLY A 555 -26.76 -17.39 -25.62
N MET A 556 -25.68 -16.96 -24.95
CA MET A 556 -25.22 -17.50 -23.67
C MET A 556 -25.02 -16.41 -22.61
N GLU A 557 -25.61 -15.23 -22.78
CA GLU A 557 -25.43 -14.08 -21.89
C GLU A 557 -26.04 -14.30 -20.49
N LYS A 558 -27.06 -15.17 -20.41
CA LYS A 558 -27.78 -15.50 -19.17
C LYS A 558 -27.32 -16.82 -18.53
N GLU A 559 -26.27 -17.45 -19.07
CA GLU A 559 -25.77 -18.70 -18.50
C GLU A 559 -25.21 -18.49 -17.10
N GLY A 560 -25.54 -19.43 -16.21
CA GLY A 560 -25.06 -19.43 -14.83
C GLY A 560 -23.58 -19.81 -14.74
N LYS A 561 -23.01 -19.63 -13.55
CA LYS A 561 -21.67 -20.11 -13.24
C LYS A 561 -21.66 -21.63 -13.12
N VAL A 562 -20.65 -22.27 -13.73
CA VAL A 562 -20.55 -23.74 -13.79
C VAL A 562 -19.83 -24.37 -12.59
N SER A 563 -19.37 -23.57 -11.63
CA SER A 563 -18.57 -24.05 -10.50
C SER A 563 -19.03 -23.51 -9.15
N VAL A 564 -18.46 -24.08 -8.08
CA VAL A 564 -18.77 -23.74 -6.69
C VAL A 564 -18.34 -22.32 -6.33
N ALA A 565 -19.02 -21.71 -5.37
CA ALA A 565 -18.62 -20.43 -4.80
C ALA A 565 -17.30 -20.56 -4.02
N LEU A 566 -16.40 -19.59 -4.18
CA LEU A 566 -15.12 -19.52 -3.46
C LEU A 566 -15.11 -18.49 -2.33
N SER A 567 -16.13 -17.62 -2.23
CA SER A 567 -16.20 -16.54 -1.23
C SER A 567 -15.98 -16.98 0.23
N ASN A 568 -16.22 -18.25 0.54
CA ASN A 568 -16.04 -18.84 1.88
C ASN A 568 -15.12 -20.06 1.88
N PHE A 569 -14.34 -20.26 0.81
CA PHE A 569 -13.59 -21.49 0.63
C PHE A 569 -12.46 -21.69 1.65
N GLY A 570 -11.93 -20.60 2.22
CA GLY A 570 -10.89 -20.64 3.25
C GLY A 570 -11.33 -21.30 4.55
N LEU A 571 -12.65 -21.42 4.80
CA LEU A 571 -13.21 -22.11 5.97
C LEU A 571 -13.43 -23.62 5.78
N LYS A 572 -13.25 -24.15 4.56
CA LYS A 572 -13.49 -25.58 4.33
C LYS A 572 -12.50 -26.43 5.12
N ARG A 573 -13.00 -27.38 5.89
CA ARG A 573 -12.19 -28.39 6.57
C ARG A 573 -11.76 -29.49 5.61
N VAL A 574 -10.73 -30.24 5.98
CA VAL A 574 -10.17 -31.32 5.14
C VAL A 574 -11.20 -32.43 4.88
N ASP A 575 -12.08 -32.73 5.84
CA ASP A 575 -13.18 -33.69 5.70
C ASP A 575 -14.27 -33.25 4.70
N GLU A 576 -14.31 -31.96 4.34
CA GLU A 576 -15.26 -31.40 3.37
C GLU A 576 -14.67 -31.30 1.95
N LEU A 577 -13.43 -31.77 1.76
CA LEU A 577 -12.73 -31.77 0.48
C LEU A 577 -12.76 -33.16 -0.15
N ASP A 578 -13.15 -33.22 -1.43
CA ASP A 578 -13.17 -34.47 -2.19
C ASP A 578 -11.79 -34.77 -2.77
N PHE A 579 -11.16 -35.85 -2.30
CA PHE A 579 -9.86 -36.31 -2.78
C PHE A 579 -9.97 -37.27 -3.98
N GLY A 580 -11.16 -37.74 -4.36
CA GLY A 580 -11.32 -38.73 -5.42
C GLY A 580 -10.40 -39.95 -5.23
N ASP A 581 -9.81 -40.45 -6.33
CA ASP A 581 -8.92 -41.62 -6.32
C ASP A 581 -7.43 -41.29 -6.13
N THR A 582 -7.12 -40.03 -5.82
CA THR A 582 -5.75 -39.53 -5.72
C THR A 582 -4.95 -40.16 -4.56
N LYS A 583 -3.63 -39.98 -4.60
CA LYS A 583 -2.70 -40.36 -3.52
C LYS A 583 -1.95 -39.15 -2.94
N VAL A 584 -2.37 -37.93 -3.27
CA VAL A 584 -1.77 -36.73 -2.65
C VAL A 584 -2.04 -36.72 -1.14
N PRO A 585 -1.19 -36.11 -0.32
CA PRO A 585 -1.45 -36.00 1.12
C PRO A 585 -2.80 -35.33 1.40
N HIS A 586 -3.53 -35.84 2.39
CA HIS A 586 -4.86 -35.35 2.76
C HIS A 586 -4.76 -34.11 3.63
N THR A 587 -4.27 -33.01 3.05
CA THR A 587 -4.21 -31.70 3.69
C THR A 587 -4.93 -30.67 2.84
N TRP A 588 -5.39 -29.57 3.45
CA TRP A 588 -6.01 -28.48 2.69
C TRP A 588 -5.02 -27.85 1.71
N ASP A 589 -3.77 -27.67 2.13
CA ASP A 589 -2.75 -27.00 1.31
C ASP A 589 -2.36 -27.81 0.07
N ASP A 590 -2.21 -29.13 0.23
CA ASP A 590 -1.96 -30.05 -0.87
C ASP A 590 -3.17 -30.15 -1.80
N TRP A 591 -4.38 -30.17 -1.22
CA TRP A 591 -5.60 -30.21 -2.02
C TRP A 591 -5.71 -28.98 -2.93
N VAL A 592 -5.56 -27.78 -2.37
CA VAL A 592 -5.72 -26.52 -3.14
C VAL A 592 -4.61 -26.35 -4.17
N PHE A 593 -3.37 -26.63 -3.79
CA PHE A 593 -2.24 -26.55 -4.70
C PHE A 593 -2.46 -27.44 -5.93
N ASN A 594 -2.81 -28.70 -5.70
CA ASN A 594 -3.03 -29.63 -6.80
C ASN A 594 -4.33 -29.36 -7.56
N LYS A 595 -5.36 -28.82 -6.91
CA LYS A 595 -6.61 -28.44 -7.61
C LYS A 595 -6.37 -27.34 -8.63
N ILE A 596 -5.51 -26.37 -8.32
CA ILE A 596 -5.13 -25.30 -9.25
C ILE A 596 -4.14 -25.81 -10.30
N LYS A 597 -3.19 -26.69 -9.90
CA LYS A 597 -2.16 -27.24 -10.79
C LYS A 597 -2.74 -28.18 -11.86
N ASP A 598 -3.50 -29.18 -11.43
CA ASP A 598 -4.22 -30.11 -12.28
C ASP A 598 -5.41 -30.70 -11.54
N ALA A 599 -6.57 -30.08 -11.70
CA ALA A 599 -7.80 -30.52 -11.06
C ALA A 599 -8.24 -31.94 -11.46
N ARG A 600 -7.69 -32.51 -12.54
CA ARG A 600 -8.12 -33.82 -13.05
C ARG A 600 -7.60 -34.99 -12.22
N ILE A 601 -6.59 -34.79 -11.38
CA ILE A 601 -6.10 -35.86 -10.49
C ILE A 601 -7.16 -36.30 -9.46
N TYR A 602 -8.20 -35.49 -9.25
CA TYR A 602 -9.33 -35.76 -8.36
C TYR A 602 -10.52 -36.43 -9.08
N THR A 603 -10.36 -36.78 -10.36
CA THR A 603 -11.41 -37.44 -11.13
C THR A 603 -11.59 -38.87 -10.65
N THR A 604 -12.83 -39.35 -10.62
CA THR A 604 -13.20 -40.75 -10.40
C THR A 604 -13.88 -41.32 -11.65
N ASP A 605 -14.24 -42.60 -11.62
CA ASP A 605 -15.06 -43.25 -12.65
C ASP A 605 -16.44 -42.58 -12.86
N ARG A 606 -16.94 -41.85 -11.86
CA ARG A 606 -18.26 -41.20 -11.87
C ARG A 606 -18.20 -39.67 -11.89
N ILE A 607 -17.17 -39.06 -11.32
CA ILE A 607 -17.06 -37.61 -11.17
C ILE A 607 -15.86 -37.11 -11.96
N ILE A 608 -16.13 -36.50 -13.10
CA ILE A 608 -15.09 -35.91 -13.97
C ILE A 608 -14.87 -34.45 -13.59
N SER A 609 -13.63 -34.12 -13.22
CA SER A 609 -13.23 -32.75 -12.93
C SER A 609 -13.14 -31.92 -14.23
N LYS A 610 -14.00 -30.91 -14.35
CA LYS A 610 -14.08 -30.02 -15.54
C LYS A 610 -13.26 -28.73 -15.41
N MET A 611 -12.65 -28.47 -14.26
CA MET A 611 -11.80 -27.28 -14.07
C MET A 611 -10.56 -27.39 -14.97
N PRO A 612 -10.26 -26.37 -15.79
CA PRO A 612 -9.18 -26.45 -16.76
C PRO A 612 -7.80 -26.20 -16.10
N VAL A 613 -6.74 -26.55 -16.83
CA VAL A 613 -5.36 -26.43 -16.38
C VAL A 613 -4.78 -25.08 -16.79
N PHE A 614 -4.53 -24.20 -15.82
CA PHE A 614 -3.92 -22.90 -16.05
C PHE A 614 -2.40 -23.01 -16.25
N ALA A 615 -1.77 -21.97 -16.81
CA ALA A 615 -0.33 -21.89 -17.06
C ALA A 615 0.44 -21.23 -15.90
N PHE A 616 0.05 -21.53 -14.67
CA PHE A 616 0.70 -20.94 -13.50
C PHE A 616 1.98 -21.69 -13.13
N ALA A 617 2.99 -20.94 -12.71
CA ALA A 617 4.15 -21.48 -12.02
C ALA A 617 3.75 -22.00 -10.62
N ASP A 618 4.51 -22.93 -10.06
CA ASP A 618 4.23 -23.45 -8.71
C ASP A 618 4.20 -22.31 -7.65
N SER A 619 5.10 -21.31 -7.76
CA SER A 619 5.13 -20.14 -6.87
C SER A 619 3.89 -19.26 -6.94
N GLU A 620 3.26 -19.19 -8.11
CA GLU A 620 2.00 -18.49 -8.37
C GLU A 620 0.81 -19.24 -7.76
N ILE A 621 0.80 -20.57 -7.88
CA ILE A 621 -0.22 -21.42 -7.24
C ILE A 621 -0.19 -21.24 -5.72
N VAL A 622 1.00 -21.25 -5.09
CA VAL A 622 1.15 -20.98 -3.65
C VAL A 622 0.67 -19.55 -3.31
N THR A 623 0.84 -18.58 -4.20
CA THR A 623 0.36 -17.20 -4.00
C THR A 623 -1.17 -17.11 -4.04
N LEU A 624 -1.81 -17.76 -5.01
CA LEU A 624 -3.27 -17.85 -5.09
C LEU A 624 -3.86 -18.63 -3.91
N ARG A 625 -3.22 -19.72 -3.48
CA ARG A 625 -3.61 -20.48 -2.30
C ARG A 625 -3.69 -19.60 -1.05
N THR A 626 -2.71 -18.71 -0.84
CA THR A 626 -2.73 -17.74 0.27
C THR A 626 -3.98 -16.86 0.23
N LEU A 627 -4.39 -16.37 -0.95
CA LEU A 627 -5.61 -15.58 -1.09
C LEU A 627 -6.87 -16.42 -0.80
N LEU A 628 -6.94 -17.64 -1.35
CA LEU A 628 -8.07 -18.55 -1.13
C LEU A 628 -8.24 -18.90 0.36
N ARG A 629 -7.14 -19.01 1.10
CA ARG A 629 -7.15 -19.22 2.56
C ARG A 629 -7.79 -18.05 3.32
N GLY A 630 -7.72 -16.84 2.75
CA GLY A 630 -8.33 -15.62 3.26
C GLY A 630 -9.79 -15.42 2.87
N PHE A 631 -10.36 -16.27 2.00
CA PHE A 631 -11.77 -16.20 1.63
C PHE A 631 -12.66 -16.81 2.72
N THR A 632 -12.89 -16.02 3.76
CA THR A 632 -13.70 -16.35 4.92
C THR A 632 -14.97 -15.51 4.95
N LYS A 633 -16.10 -16.10 5.36
CA LYS A 633 -17.37 -15.39 5.54
C LYS A 633 -17.31 -14.38 6.68
N GLU A 634 -16.53 -14.68 7.71
CA GLU A 634 -16.39 -13.85 8.89
C GLU A 634 -15.42 -12.71 8.64
N GLN A 635 -15.90 -11.50 8.92
CA GLN A 635 -15.12 -10.28 8.99
C GLN A 635 -15.33 -9.72 10.41
N PRO A 636 -14.32 -9.09 11.02
CA PRO A 636 -14.46 -8.51 12.34
C PRO A 636 -15.43 -7.32 12.30
N GLU A 637 -15.79 -6.76 13.45
CA GLU A 637 -16.59 -5.54 13.49
C GLU A 637 -15.96 -4.39 12.67
N PRO A 638 -16.75 -3.46 12.11
CA PRO A 638 -16.26 -2.41 11.21
C PRO A 638 -15.13 -1.54 11.78
N ASN A 639 -15.01 -1.42 13.10
CA ASN A 639 -13.92 -0.67 13.76
C ASN A 639 -12.54 -1.33 13.62
N TYR A 640 -12.48 -2.62 13.28
CA TYR A 640 -11.22 -3.32 12.95
C TYR A 640 -10.96 -3.40 11.44
N GLN A 641 -11.96 -3.06 10.63
CA GLN A 641 -11.82 -3.01 9.19
C GLN A 641 -11.33 -1.63 8.77
N HIS A 642 -10.65 -1.58 7.64
CA HIS A 642 -10.32 -0.30 7.05
C HIS A 642 -11.61 0.38 6.56
N ALA A 643 -11.80 1.65 6.91
CA ALA A 643 -13.03 2.36 6.63
C ALA A 643 -13.26 2.46 5.12
N PHE A 644 -14.35 1.86 4.62
CA PHE A 644 -14.74 1.92 3.22
C PHE A 644 -15.55 3.19 2.90
N ASP A 645 -14.97 4.34 3.26
CA ASP A 645 -15.58 5.65 3.08
C ASP A 645 -15.65 6.08 1.60
N LYS A 646 -16.19 7.28 1.34
CA LYS A 646 -16.33 7.79 -0.03
C LYS A 646 -14.99 7.92 -0.78
N ASN A 647 -13.90 8.23 -0.08
CA ASN A 647 -12.58 8.32 -0.69
C ASN A 647 -12.08 6.92 -1.06
N MET A 648 -12.19 5.95 -0.15
CA MET A 648 -11.78 4.57 -0.43
C MET A 648 -12.61 3.93 -1.53
N GLN A 649 -13.92 4.20 -1.58
CA GLN A 649 -14.79 3.77 -2.69
C GLN A 649 -14.34 4.34 -4.03
N ALA A 650 -13.98 5.62 -4.08
CA ALA A 650 -13.44 6.25 -5.29
C ALA A 650 -12.07 5.66 -5.69
N ILE A 651 -11.22 5.36 -4.70
CA ILE A 651 -9.93 4.69 -4.92
C ILE A 651 -10.13 3.31 -5.53
N GLU A 652 -11.00 2.48 -4.97
CA GLU A 652 -11.25 1.13 -5.48
C GLU A 652 -11.91 1.10 -6.86
N ALA A 653 -12.86 2.00 -7.11
CA ALA A 653 -13.44 2.16 -8.44
C ALA A 653 -12.34 2.54 -9.47
N GLY A 654 -11.43 3.43 -9.09
CA GLY A 654 -10.25 3.80 -9.86
C GLY A 654 -9.29 2.65 -10.12
N ARG A 655 -8.91 1.90 -9.09
CA ARG A 655 -8.04 0.72 -9.19
C ARG A 655 -8.62 -0.33 -10.14
N LYS A 656 -9.91 -0.64 -10.01
CA LYS A 656 -10.63 -1.54 -10.95
C LYS A 656 -10.51 -1.08 -12.39
N LEU A 657 -10.80 0.20 -12.65
CA LEU A 657 -10.86 0.75 -14.02
C LEU A 657 -9.47 0.92 -14.65
N THR A 658 -8.51 1.45 -13.90
CA THR A 658 -7.11 1.59 -14.34
C THR A 658 -6.43 0.23 -14.52
N GLY A 659 -6.78 -0.78 -13.72
CA GLY A 659 -6.36 -2.17 -13.93
C GLY A 659 -6.99 -2.78 -15.18
N TYR A 660 -8.28 -2.53 -15.44
CA TYR A 660 -8.98 -3.00 -16.63
C TYR A 660 -8.36 -2.46 -17.93
N TYR A 661 -8.08 -1.15 -17.98
CA TYR A 661 -7.38 -0.51 -19.11
C TYR A 661 -5.86 -0.66 -19.06
N ASN A 662 -5.34 -1.30 -18.01
CA ASN A 662 -3.92 -1.58 -17.82
C ASN A 662 -3.02 -0.32 -17.82
N CYS A 663 -3.52 0.76 -17.22
CA CYS A 663 -2.73 1.99 -17.05
C CYS A 663 -1.44 1.72 -16.26
N ILE A 664 -1.48 0.79 -15.31
CA ILE A 664 -0.37 0.46 -14.42
C ILE A 664 0.82 -0.23 -15.10
N ASN A 665 0.70 -0.75 -16.33
CA ASN A 665 1.89 -1.25 -17.03
C ASN A 665 2.78 -0.11 -17.51
N CYS A 666 2.17 0.96 -18.00
CA CYS A 666 2.91 2.12 -18.50
C CYS A 666 3.24 3.08 -17.36
N HIS A 667 2.25 3.40 -16.55
CA HIS A 667 2.36 4.34 -15.44
C HIS A 667 2.58 3.61 -14.13
N GLN A 668 3.41 4.17 -13.26
CA GLN A 668 3.31 3.82 -11.85
C GLN A 668 2.20 4.66 -11.22
N ILE A 669 1.22 3.98 -10.64
CA ILE A 669 0.13 4.58 -9.88
C ILE A 669 0.26 4.07 -8.46
N GLU A 670 0.16 4.97 -7.47
CA GLU A 670 0.50 4.64 -6.08
C GLU A 670 1.93 4.07 -6.01
N GLU A 671 2.10 2.86 -5.49
CA GLU A 671 3.38 2.15 -5.42
C GLU A 671 3.45 0.99 -6.44
N ILE A 672 2.46 0.85 -7.34
CA ILE A 672 2.33 -0.29 -8.26
C ILE A 672 2.58 0.13 -9.72
N GLY A 673 3.19 -0.76 -10.50
CA GLY A 673 3.23 -0.65 -11.94
C GLY A 673 4.48 0.03 -12.50
N GLY A 674 4.36 0.66 -13.66
CA GLY A 674 5.48 1.24 -14.41
C GLY A 674 6.41 0.19 -15.03
N THR A 675 5.91 -1.02 -15.30
CA THR A 675 6.69 -2.18 -15.77
C THR A 675 7.31 -1.98 -17.15
N ILE A 676 6.75 -1.11 -17.98
CA ILE A 676 7.33 -0.74 -19.28
C ILE A 676 8.74 -0.14 -19.14
N LYS A 677 9.10 0.41 -17.99
CA LYS A 677 10.45 0.95 -17.75
C LYS A 677 11.54 -0.10 -17.99
N ALA A 678 11.25 -1.37 -17.70
CA ALA A 678 12.19 -2.46 -17.94
C ALA A 678 12.53 -2.66 -19.43
N SER A 679 11.69 -2.18 -20.36
CA SER A 679 11.96 -2.26 -21.81
C SER A 679 12.63 -1.01 -22.39
N LEU A 680 12.90 0.02 -21.57
CA LEU A 680 13.45 1.30 -22.02
C LEU A 680 14.95 1.39 -21.72
N GLU A 681 15.69 2.01 -22.65
CA GLU A 681 17.14 2.23 -22.50
C GLU A 681 17.45 3.49 -21.67
N ASP A 682 16.59 4.52 -21.75
CA ASP A 682 16.71 5.77 -21.00
C ASP A 682 15.38 6.06 -20.26
N GLU A 683 15.47 6.37 -18.96
CA GLU A 683 14.33 6.71 -18.11
C GLU A 683 13.58 7.98 -18.58
N GLY A 684 14.23 8.87 -19.33
CA GLY A 684 13.60 10.04 -19.95
C GLY A 684 12.48 9.68 -20.92
N TYR A 685 12.46 8.45 -21.45
CA TYR A 685 11.39 7.90 -22.29
C TYR A 685 10.23 7.28 -21.48
N ALA A 686 10.38 7.12 -20.16
CA ALA A 686 9.37 6.46 -19.35
C ALA A 686 8.09 7.31 -19.26
N PRO A 687 6.89 6.71 -19.30
CA PRO A 687 5.64 7.38 -18.95
C PRO A 687 5.72 8.04 -17.56
N PRO A 688 4.98 9.13 -17.31
CA PRO A 688 5.08 9.85 -16.05
C PRO A 688 4.54 8.99 -14.89
N LEU A 689 5.09 9.23 -13.70
CA LEU A 689 4.50 8.76 -12.45
C LEU A 689 3.20 9.52 -12.20
N LEU A 690 2.11 8.80 -11.90
CA LEU A 690 0.79 9.39 -11.65
C LEU A 690 0.47 9.47 -10.15
N ARG A 691 1.49 9.35 -9.29
CA ARG A 691 1.34 9.49 -7.84
C ARG A 691 0.69 10.81 -7.46
N PRO A 692 1.14 12.00 -7.93
CA PRO A 692 0.56 13.29 -7.52
C PRO A 692 -0.63 13.77 -8.36
N GLU A 693 -1.18 12.95 -9.25
CA GLU A 693 -1.98 13.46 -10.38
C GLU A 693 -3.19 14.30 -9.94
N GLY A 694 -3.90 13.89 -8.88
CA GLY A 694 -5.09 14.62 -8.41
C GLY A 694 -4.79 15.94 -7.71
N ALA A 695 -3.57 16.12 -7.18
CA ALA A 695 -3.11 17.42 -6.71
C ALA A 695 -2.57 18.28 -7.85
N LYS A 696 -2.08 17.65 -8.92
CA LYS A 696 -1.28 18.28 -9.98
C LYS A 696 -2.08 18.93 -11.08
N VAL A 697 -3.01 18.19 -11.68
CA VAL A 697 -3.67 18.63 -12.93
C VAL A 697 -5.09 19.09 -12.69
N GLN A 698 -5.54 20.06 -13.48
CA GLN A 698 -6.91 20.55 -13.45
C GLN A 698 -7.87 19.44 -13.93
N GLU A 699 -9.00 19.24 -13.25
CA GLU A 699 -9.94 18.18 -13.61
C GLU A 699 -10.50 18.32 -15.04
N PRO A 700 -10.87 19.53 -15.53
CA PRO A 700 -11.33 19.69 -16.91
C PRO A 700 -10.28 19.29 -17.95
N TRP A 701 -9.01 19.58 -17.70
CA TRP A 701 -7.92 19.19 -18.59
C TRP A 701 -7.71 17.68 -18.58
N LEU A 702 -7.75 17.04 -17.40
CA LEU A 702 -7.59 15.59 -17.30
C LEU A 702 -8.73 14.88 -18.05
N HIS A 703 -9.95 15.41 -17.94
CA HIS A 703 -11.09 14.89 -18.68
C HIS A 703 -10.87 14.95 -20.20
N GLU A 704 -10.49 16.11 -20.72
CA GLU A 704 -10.18 16.30 -22.14
C GLU A 704 -9.02 15.40 -22.59
N PHE A 705 -7.96 15.31 -21.79
CA PHE A 705 -6.77 14.51 -22.09
C PHE A 705 -7.07 13.02 -22.14
N LEU A 706 -7.86 12.47 -21.21
CA LEU A 706 -8.23 11.05 -21.23
C LEU A 706 -9.17 10.70 -22.40
N ASN A 707 -9.97 11.66 -22.85
CA ASN A 707 -10.83 11.51 -24.03
C ASN A 707 -10.01 11.60 -25.34
N SER A 708 -9.06 12.53 -25.43
CA SER A 708 -8.25 12.77 -26.63
C SER A 708 -6.83 13.24 -26.23
N PRO A 709 -5.89 12.31 -25.98
CA PRO A 709 -4.59 12.65 -25.41
C PRO A 709 -3.75 13.57 -26.31
N SER A 710 -3.34 14.74 -25.83
CA SER A 710 -2.42 15.62 -26.56
C SER A 710 -0.94 15.28 -26.27
N THR A 711 -0.02 15.77 -27.09
CA THR A 711 1.42 15.55 -26.84
C THR A 711 1.92 16.50 -25.76
N ILE A 712 2.33 15.96 -24.61
CA ILE A 712 2.90 16.74 -23.49
C ILE A 712 4.43 16.82 -23.57
N ARG A 713 5.07 15.70 -23.95
CA ARG A 713 6.53 15.55 -24.05
C ARG A 713 6.88 15.19 -25.50
N PRO A 714 7.32 16.15 -26.33
CA PRO A 714 7.51 15.93 -27.76
C PRO A 714 8.63 14.95 -28.12
N TRP A 715 9.55 14.65 -27.19
CA TRP A 715 10.64 13.69 -27.38
C TRP A 715 10.23 12.23 -27.10
N LEU A 716 9.01 11.97 -26.63
CA LEU A 716 8.54 10.60 -26.41
C LEU A 716 8.09 9.96 -27.72
N ASN A 717 8.69 8.82 -28.04
CA ASN A 717 8.19 7.97 -29.13
C ASN A 717 6.97 7.14 -28.69
N ILE A 718 6.90 6.77 -27.40
CA ILE A 718 5.76 6.05 -26.83
C ILE A 718 4.54 6.97 -26.81
N ARG A 719 3.41 6.49 -27.35
CA ARG A 719 2.16 7.24 -27.41
C ARG A 719 1.27 6.92 -26.22
N MET A 720 0.72 7.94 -25.58
CA MET A 720 -0.40 7.77 -24.65
C MET A 720 -1.60 7.22 -25.44
N PRO A 721 -2.13 6.03 -25.10
CA PRO A 721 -3.20 5.42 -25.87
C PRO A 721 -4.54 6.14 -25.69
N SER A 722 -5.39 6.05 -26.72
CA SER A 722 -6.79 6.47 -26.66
C SER A 722 -7.66 5.28 -26.31
N PHE A 723 -8.21 5.30 -25.10
CA PHE A 723 -9.05 4.21 -24.60
C PHE A 723 -10.51 4.36 -25.03
N ALA A 724 -10.95 5.54 -25.49
CA ALA A 724 -12.35 5.87 -25.78
C ALA A 724 -13.27 5.55 -24.59
N MET A 725 -12.86 6.03 -23.41
CA MET A 725 -13.65 6.00 -22.19
C MET A 725 -14.86 6.92 -22.30
N ASN A 726 -15.98 6.56 -21.67
CA ASN A 726 -17.11 7.47 -21.53
C ASN A 726 -16.92 8.44 -20.34
N ASP A 727 -17.76 9.47 -20.25
CA ASP A 727 -17.66 10.51 -19.21
C ASP A 727 -17.73 9.94 -17.77
N SER A 728 -18.49 8.85 -17.56
CA SER A 728 -18.57 8.19 -16.26
C SER A 728 -17.25 7.51 -15.89
N GLU A 729 -16.62 6.81 -16.84
CA GLU A 729 -15.31 6.18 -16.66
C GLU A 729 -14.23 7.23 -16.38
N ILE A 730 -14.20 8.32 -17.15
CA ILE A 730 -13.26 9.43 -16.96
C ILE A 730 -13.47 10.09 -15.59
N THR A 731 -14.72 10.25 -15.15
CA THR A 731 -15.05 10.77 -13.82
C THR A 731 -14.55 9.84 -12.71
N ILE A 732 -14.66 8.52 -12.88
CA ILE A 732 -14.12 7.54 -11.92
C ILE A 732 -12.60 7.69 -11.79
N VAL A 733 -11.87 7.77 -12.91
CA VAL A 733 -10.41 7.99 -12.90
C VAL A 733 -10.03 9.33 -12.26
N SER A 734 -10.80 10.38 -12.55
CA SER A 734 -10.54 11.72 -11.98
C SER A 734 -10.76 11.73 -10.46
N LYS A 735 -11.87 11.17 -9.98
CA LYS A 735 -12.17 11.05 -8.54
C LYS A 735 -11.18 10.15 -7.82
N TYR A 736 -10.69 9.10 -8.46
CA TYR A 736 -9.63 8.26 -7.92
C TYR A 736 -8.38 9.09 -7.60
N PHE A 737 -7.88 9.86 -8.57
CA PHE A 737 -6.70 10.69 -8.34
C PHE A 737 -6.96 11.76 -7.27
N LEU A 738 -8.15 12.37 -7.21
CA LEU A 738 -8.53 13.31 -6.14
C LEU A 738 -8.52 12.65 -4.77
N ALA A 739 -9.13 11.47 -4.65
CA ALA A 739 -9.23 10.71 -3.41
C ALA A 739 -7.85 10.30 -2.88
N MET A 740 -6.93 9.88 -3.77
CA MET A 740 -5.54 9.58 -3.40
C MET A 740 -4.83 10.76 -2.71
N HIS A 741 -5.21 12.00 -3.05
CA HIS A 741 -4.66 13.24 -2.48
C HIS A 741 -5.54 13.87 -1.40
N LYS A 742 -6.55 13.13 -0.91
CA LYS A 742 -7.52 13.60 0.08
C LYS A 742 -8.15 14.95 -0.32
N LYS A 743 -8.37 15.17 -1.62
CA LYS A 743 -9.08 16.33 -2.15
C LYS A 743 -10.58 16.07 -2.15
N GLU A 744 -11.37 17.13 -2.20
CA GLU A 744 -12.82 17.03 -2.42
C GLU A 744 -13.08 16.29 -3.73
N LEU A 745 -14.06 15.38 -3.74
CA LEU A 745 -14.40 14.55 -4.89
C LEU A 745 -15.28 15.28 -5.92
N GLU A 746 -15.07 16.59 -6.05
CA GLU A 746 -15.79 17.50 -6.93
C GLU A 746 -14.84 18.02 -8.01
N LEU A 747 -15.33 18.03 -9.26
CA LEU A 747 -14.55 18.53 -10.40
C LEU A 747 -14.64 20.07 -10.39
N ARG A 748 -13.51 20.75 -10.21
CA ARG A 748 -13.47 22.21 -10.10
C ARG A 748 -13.30 22.86 -11.46
N ASN A 749 -13.75 24.11 -11.57
CA ASN A 749 -13.53 24.94 -12.74
C ASN A 749 -12.46 26.00 -12.44
N TYR A 750 -11.31 25.92 -13.12
CA TYR A 750 -10.17 26.84 -12.92
C TYR A 750 -10.16 28.01 -13.92
N LYS A 751 -11.20 28.19 -14.74
CA LYS A 751 -11.29 29.30 -15.72
C LYS A 751 -11.18 30.69 -15.09
N ASN A 752 -11.43 30.81 -13.78
CA ASN A 752 -11.47 32.08 -13.06
C ASN A 752 -10.18 32.40 -12.28
N PHE A 753 -9.10 31.63 -12.42
CA PHE A 753 -7.83 32.00 -11.79
C PHE A 753 -7.25 33.27 -12.44
N VAL A 754 -7.06 34.31 -11.64
CA VAL A 754 -6.49 35.60 -12.06
C VAL A 754 -5.09 35.73 -11.46
N GLN A 755 -4.09 35.89 -12.31
CA GLN A 755 -2.71 36.16 -11.90
C GLN A 755 -2.59 37.56 -11.28
N ASN A 756 -1.72 37.73 -10.29
CA ASN A 756 -1.34 39.05 -9.81
C ASN A 756 -0.25 39.63 -10.76
N PRO A 757 -0.52 40.75 -11.47
CA PRO A 757 0.45 41.33 -12.41
C PRO A 757 1.78 41.74 -11.75
N GLU A 758 1.75 42.20 -10.49
CA GLU A 758 2.95 42.61 -9.76
C GLU A 758 3.85 41.40 -9.45
N LEU A 759 3.24 40.31 -8.99
CA LEU A 759 3.95 39.05 -8.76
C LEU A 759 4.47 38.45 -10.07
N ALA A 760 3.69 38.50 -11.16
CA ALA A 760 4.11 37.96 -12.45
C ALA A 760 5.39 38.63 -13.00
N ASN A 761 5.58 39.94 -12.77
CA ASN A 761 6.79 40.65 -13.17
C ASN A 761 8.02 40.19 -12.37
N GLY A 762 7.91 40.07 -11.04
CA GLY A 762 8.99 39.51 -10.22
C GLY A 762 9.28 38.04 -10.57
N GLY A 763 8.23 37.28 -10.87
CA GLY A 763 8.33 35.89 -11.32
C GLY A 763 9.07 35.73 -12.64
N LYS A 764 8.94 36.69 -13.56
CA LYS A 764 9.71 36.70 -14.82
C LYS A 764 11.21 36.80 -14.54
N LYS A 765 11.63 37.68 -13.64
CA LYS A 765 13.04 37.80 -13.24
C LYS A 765 13.55 36.47 -12.68
N LEU A 766 12.86 35.90 -11.69
CA LEU A 766 13.24 34.61 -11.10
C LEU A 766 13.29 33.47 -12.13
N PHE A 767 12.36 33.46 -13.09
CA PHE A 767 12.30 32.47 -14.16
C PHE A 767 13.52 32.53 -15.09
N GLU A 768 13.99 33.73 -15.39
CA GLU A 768 15.20 33.98 -16.17
C GLU A 768 16.47 33.65 -15.36
N ASP A 769 16.54 34.09 -14.10
CA ASP A 769 17.67 33.85 -13.19
C ASP A 769 17.88 32.34 -12.93
N PHE A 770 16.80 31.58 -12.77
CA PHE A 770 16.84 30.12 -12.61
C PHE A 770 16.99 29.35 -13.93
N GLN A 771 17.04 30.06 -15.05
CA GLN A 771 17.21 29.49 -16.39
C GLN A 771 16.20 28.36 -16.67
N CYS A 772 14.92 28.55 -16.34
CA CYS A 772 13.92 27.48 -16.39
C CYS A 772 13.81 26.83 -17.80
N LEU A 773 14.05 27.61 -18.86
CA LEU A 773 14.04 27.14 -20.26
C LEU A 773 15.27 26.32 -20.68
N SER A 774 16.28 26.17 -19.81
CA SER A 774 17.41 25.27 -20.06
C SER A 774 16.98 23.79 -20.08
N CYS A 775 15.90 23.47 -19.36
CA CYS A 775 15.31 22.14 -19.30
C CYS A 775 13.87 22.11 -19.85
N HIS A 776 13.05 23.12 -19.54
CA HIS A 776 11.64 23.14 -19.95
C HIS A 776 11.46 23.55 -21.42
N THR A 777 10.76 22.72 -22.19
CA THR A 777 10.50 23.01 -23.62
C THR A 777 9.39 24.04 -23.80
N THR A 778 9.37 24.70 -24.96
CA THR A 778 8.28 25.58 -25.44
C THR A 778 7.61 25.01 -26.69
N GLY A 779 7.57 23.68 -26.80
CA GLY A 779 7.06 22.95 -27.96
C GLY A 779 8.14 22.44 -28.93
N THR A 780 9.37 22.97 -28.86
CA THR A 780 10.54 22.46 -29.57
C THR A 780 11.53 21.80 -28.61
N ILE A 781 12.29 20.83 -29.09
CA ILE A 781 13.32 20.14 -28.31
C ILE A 781 14.63 20.95 -28.43
N PRO A 782 15.23 21.41 -27.30
CA PRO A 782 16.55 22.04 -27.31
C PRO A 782 17.62 21.12 -27.92
N GLU A 783 18.50 21.69 -28.76
CA GLU A 783 19.58 20.92 -29.41
C GLU A 783 20.59 20.37 -28.40
N GLY A 784 21.10 19.15 -28.66
CA GLY A 784 22.17 18.53 -27.87
C GLY A 784 21.78 18.01 -26.49
N LYS A 785 20.51 18.08 -26.10
CA LYS A 785 20.00 17.57 -24.82
C LYS A 785 19.46 16.15 -24.92
N SER A 786 19.85 15.29 -23.98
CA SER A 786 19.28 13.95 -23.85
C SER A 786 17.84 14.00 -23.27
N PRO A 787 16.98 13.00 -23.55
CA PRO A 787 15.61 12.93 -23.03
C PRO A 787 15.49 13.08 -21.51
N SER A 788 16.48 12.58 -20.76
CA SER A 788 16.52 12.66 -19.30
C SER A 788 16.88 14.06 -18.76
N GLU A 789 17.41 14.95 -19.59
CA GLU A 789 17.66 16.36 -19.27
C GLU A 789 16.48 17.28 -19.60
N LEU A 790 15.45 16.78 -20.29
CA LEU A 790 14.32 17.57 -20.76
C LEU A 790 13.17 17.58 -19.74
N ALA A 791 12.52 18.73 -19.62
CA ALA A 791 11.37 18.96 -18.74
C ALA A 791 10.10 19.37 -19.53
N PRO A 792 8.88 19.10 -18.99
CA PRO A 792 7.63 19.26 -19.74
C PRO A 792 7.37 20.68 -20.26
N ASN A 793 6.60 20.77 -21.35
CA ASN A 793 6.26 22.04 -22.00
C ASN A 793 5.47 22.97 -21.07
N LEU A 794 6.06 24.12 -20.72
CA LEU A 794 5.46 25.09 -19.81
C LEU A 794 4.35 25.93 -20.44
N LEU A 795 4.26 25.99 -21.78
CA LEU A 795 3.15 26.66 -22.48
C LEU A 795 1.80 26.00 -22.19
N LEU A 796 1.82 24.74 -21.74
CA LEU A 796 0.62 24.00 -21.35
C LEU A 796 0.22 24.22 -19.89
N ALA A 797 1.08 24.87 -19.07
CA ALA A 797 0.91 24.95 -17.63
C ALA A 797 -0.43 25.59 -17.23
N LYS A 798 -0.82 26.70 -17.87
CA LYS A 798 -2.07 27.42 -17.60
C LYS A 798 -3.32 26.55 -17.70
N ASN A 799 -3.38 25.70 -18.72
CA ASN A 799 -4.55 24.86 -18.97
C ASN A 799 -4.45 23.52 -18.24
N ARG A 800 -3.24 23.07 -17.91
CA ARG A 800 -3.00 21.73 -17.36
C ARG A 800 -2.86 21.69 -15.85
N LEU A 801 -2.06 22.59 -15.26
CA LEU A 801 -1.64 22.50 -13.85
C LEU A 801 -2.56 23.33 -12.95
N LYS A 802 -2.82 22.83 -11.74
CA LYS A 802 -3.48 23.64 -10.72
C LYS A 802 -2.56 24.78 -10.26
N PRO A 803 -3.04 26.01 -10.08
CA PRO A 803 -2.19 27.10 -9.58
C PRO A 803 -1.52 26.80 -8.24
N GLU A 804 -2.26 26.23 -7.29
CA GLU A 804 -1.75 25.81 -6.00
C GLU A 804 -0.68 24.72 -6.11
N TRP A 805 -0.77 23.84 -7.11
CA TRP A 805 0.20 22.78 -7.33
C TRP A 805 1.59 23.31 -7.67
N ILE A 806 1.68 24.35 -8.48
CA ILE A 806 2.97 24.90 -8.92
C ILE A 806 3.76 25.37 -7.69
N VAL A 807 3.09 25.98 -6.71
CA VAL A 807 3.72 26.40 -5.45
C VAL A 807 4.17 25.20 -4.63
N GLU A 808 3.29 24.19 -4.44
CA GLU A 808 3.68 22.98 -3.70
C GLU A 808 4.83 22.21 -4.36
N TRP A 809 4.87 22.17 -5.69
CA TRP A 809 5.97 21.57 -6.45
C TRP A 809 7.29 22.31 -6.23
N LEU A 810 7.28 23.64 -6.24
CA LEU A 810 8.49 24.46 -6.05
C LEU A 810 9.09 24.37 -4.63
N LYS A 811 8.26 24.09 -3.62
CA LYS A 811 8.73 23.93 -2.22
C LYS A 811 9.75 22.79 -2.08
N ASN A 812 9.40 21.61 -2.60
CA ASN A 812 10.27 20.44 -2.50
C ASN A 812 9.94 19.41 -3.60
N PRO A 813 10.50 19.57 -4.81
CA PRO A 813 10.28 18.63 -5.91
C PRO A 813 10.68 17.19 -5.59
N GLU A 814 11.81 17.00 -4.88
CA GLU A 814 12.38 15.67 -4.57
C GLU A 814 11.49 14.88 -3.60
N ALA A 815 10.87 15.55 -2.64
CA ALA A 815 9.90 14.91 -1.73
C ALA A 815 8.64 14.42 -2.45
N ILE A 816 8.25 15.08 -3.55
CA ILE A 816 7.06 14.74 -4.33
C ILE A 816 7.38 13.66 -5.37
N GLN A 817 8.50 13.82 -6.08
CA GLN A 817 8.97 12.90 -7.11
C GLN A 817 10.44 12.59 -6.87
N PRO A 818 10.75 11.52 -6.12
CA PRO A 818 12.12 11.10 -5.89
C PRO A 818 12.87 10.84 -7.20
N GLY A 819 14.12 11.30 -7.28
CA GLY A 819 14.94 11.25 -8.49
C GLY A 819 14.55 12.28 -9.56
N THR A 820 13.79 13.31 -9.20
CA THR A 820 13.47 14.38 -10.15
C THR A 820 14.71 15.23 -10.45
N ARG A 821 14.84 15.67 -11.69
CA ARG A 821 15.91 16.61 -12.09
C ARG A 821 15.55 18.07 -11.82
N MET A 822 14.33 18.35 -11.36
CA MET A 822 13.92 19.70 -10.99
C MET A 822 14.70 20.15 -9.74
N PRO A 823 15.50 21.24 -9.81
CA PRO A 823 16.24 21.72 -8.65
C PRO A 823 15.30 22.20 -7.53
N GLY A 824 15.70 21.96 -6.28
CA GLY A 824 15.05 22.55 -5.11
C GLY A 824 15.56 23.97 -4.88
N TYR A 825 14.87 24.97 -5.45
CA TYR A 825 15.27 26.38 -5.34
C TYR A 825 14.94 27.02 -3.98
N PHE A 826 14.15 26.35 -3.15
CA PHE A 826 13.65 26.86 -1.86
C PHE A 826 13.89 25.84 -0.72
N PRO A 827 15.14 25.41 -0.46
CA PRO A 827 15.41 24.52 0.66
C PRO A 827 14.99 25.18 1.97
N ASP A 828 14.36 24.40 2.87
CA ASP A 828 13.93 24.86 4.19
C ASP A 828 13.05 26.13 4.22
N MET A 829 12.33 26.40 3.12
CA MET A 829 11.51 27.61 2.92
C MET A 829 12.32 28.92 2.93
N GLU A 830 13.62 28.86 2.60
CA GLU A 830 14.46 30.05 2.44
C GLU A 830 14.28 30.69 1.06
N ALA A 831 14.31 32.03 1.03
CA ALA A 831 14.15 32.80 -0.20
C ALA A 831 15.50 32.95 -0.93
N PRO A 832 15.60 32.52 -2.20
CA PRO A 832 16.83 32.61 -2.98
C PRO A 832 17.22 34.05 -3.35
N ASP A 833 16.26 34.98 -3.43
CA ASP A 833 16.52 36.42 -3.59
C ASP A 833 16.04 37.18 -2.33
N PRO A 834 16.90 37.44 -1.33
CA PRO A 834 16.49 38.10 -0.09
C PRO A 834 15.94 39.52 -0.26
N GLU A 835 16.25 40.19 -1.38
CA GLU A 835 15.78 41.55 -1.67
C GLU A 835 14.37 41.54 -2.28
N MET A 836 14.03 40.51 -3.05
CA MET A 836 12.72 40.39 -3.68
C MET A 836 11.63 40.00 -2.67
N PHE A 837 10.54 40.79 -2.67
CA PHE A 837 9.38 40.61 -1.79
C PHE A 837 9.72 40.55 -0.29
N GLY A 838 10.84 41.17 0.13
CA GLY A 838 11.30 41.16 1.52
C GLY A 838 11.81 39.80 1.99
N GLY A 839 12.34 38.97 1.09
CA GLY A 839 12.86 37.65 1.42
C GLY A 839 11.77 36.61 1.74
N ASP A 840 10.54 36.83 1.26
CA ASP A 840 9.43 35.90 1.44
C ASP A 840 9.44 34.82 0.36
N ALA A 841 9.91 33.63 0.72
CA ALA A 841 9.99 32.46 -0.17
C ALA A 841 8.62 32.09 -0.77
N LEU A 842 7.54 32.20 0.01
CA LEU A 842 6.20 31.88 -0.48
C LEU A 842 5.74 32.87 -1.55
N LYS A 843 6.01 34.16 -1.38
CA LYS A 843 5.71 35.17 -2.41
C LYS A 843 6.53 34.95 -3.68
N GLN A 844 7.80 34.56 -3.57
CA GLN A 844 8.64 34.23 -4.73
C GLN A 844 8.12 33.00 -5.49
N MET A 845 7.68 31.96 -4.79
CA MET A 845 7.01 30.82 -5.42
C MET A 845 5.69 31.19 -6.09
N GLN A 846 4.89 32.06 -5.45
CA GLN A 846 3.65 32.60 -6.05
C GLN A 846 3.93 33.47 -7.28
N ALA A 847 5.01 34.24 -7.27
CA ALA A 847 5.48 35.03 -8.39
C ALA A 847 5.87 34.15 -9.59
N LEU A 848 6.67 33.09 -9.36
CA LEU A 848 6.99 32.09 -10.38
C LEU A 848 5.74 31.41 -10.93
N ARG A 849 4.79 31.01 -10.06
CA ARG A 849 3.49 30.47 -10.47
C ARG A 849 2.77 31.44 -11.39
N ASP A 850 2.60 32.69 -10.99
CA ASP A 850 1.84 33.68 -11.76
C ASP A 850 2.49 33.93 -13.11
N HIS A 851 3.83 34.05 -13.16
CA HIS A 851 4.56 34.16 -14.42
C HIS A 851 4.34 32.94 -15.34
N VAL A 852 4.52 31.71 -14.83
CA VAL A 852 4.26 30.48 -15.59
C VAL A 852 2.83 30.41 -16.11
N MET A 853 1.85 30.89 -15.33
CA MET A 853 0.45 30.96 -15.74
C MET A 853 0.16 32.06 -16.79
N THR A 854 1.10 32.98 -17.06
CA THR A 854 1.00 33.94 -18.18
C THR A 854 1.51 33.39 -19.51
N LEU A 855 2.32 32.32 -19.48
CA LEU A 855 2.85 31.70 -20.69
C LEU A 855 1.70 31.15 -21.55
N GLN A 856 1.71 31.47 -22.84
CA GLN A 856 0.70 31.01 -23.80
C GLN A 856 1.37 30.32 -24.97
N GLY A 857 0.91 29.11 -25.29
CA GLY A 857 1.20 28.48 -26.57
C GLY A 857 0.23 28.99 -27.64
N GLY A 858 0.74 29.27 -28.84
CA GLY A 858 -0.10 29.46 -30.02
C GLY A 858 -1.01 28.25 -30.21
N LYS A 859 -2.28 28.50 -30.54
CA LYS A 859 -3.29 27.46 -30.80
C LYS A 859 -2.84 26.49 -31.89
#